data_AF-A0A969S7W0-F1
#
_entry.id   AF-A0A969S7W0-F1
#
_cell.length_a   1.000
_cell.length_b   1.000
_cell.length_c   1.000
_cell.angle_alpha   90.00
_cell.angle_beta   90.00
_cell.angle_gamma   90.00
#
_symmetry.space_group_name_H-M   'P 1'
#
loop_
_entity.id
_entity.type
_entity.pdbx_description
1 polymer ?
#
loop_
_entity_poly.entity_id
_entity_poly.type
_entity_poly.pdbx_seq_one_letter_code
_entity_poly.pdbx_strand_id
1 'polypeptide(L)'
;MNEINLPNFTSIAQPASSQELRLDVDGRYPLMRASGTFSFSIASRVHWIANLTNTGLNSWTGDIWYKDGDTTSFPYTNVNIEVQRSQFPDQRSATVTFSVGGASNRTVSYKYKSSYFHEVEFEFDYEEGITPVTAIDTYAHPNRPATLLQETLSIETVFQRTGFAVTKSEGDNAITGLPPGAEARWSDNEMHDAMQIHWSRFVDRPQWSMWVLFASIHEQGEDLGGIMFDGIGPNHRQGTALFYKTFIAQPPTSDPAPDAWVNRMRFWTAVHEMGHAFNLAHSWQKQHPPSWGTPWIPLTNEPEARSFMNYPFNVSGDQTAFFSDFEFRFSDQELLFMRHAPFRFVQQGNANWFDDHAFEQLNLSGEPSIKLELRVNRQQALFEFLEPVVLELKLTNISSQPKLISDKLLSELDHMIVIIKKDGKPARQFSPYAQYCWKTQLRVLMPGESTYESLFASVGKGGWEIAEPGYYTIQVALHMEDTEEDLVSNPLRLRIAPPRGYDEEFLAQDFFSEDVGRILTFDGSQALTKGNDTLREVSTKLSDRSVAFHAEVALASAMAKEYKILDLDDPNHPKIKVISPKVEEARKEFAAALTDQPAMAAKSLGHIDYKYYVDRFSDWLLKLGDVQGAVNVQDKLLQTLSARSVTNRVLHAIKERRDAYKH
;
A
#
# COMPACT_ATOMS: atom_id res chain seq x y z
N MET A 1 58.04 -40.27 -14.61
CA MET A 1 57.24 -41.37 -14.05
C MET A 1 56.93 -40.96 -12.62
N ASN A 2 55.76 -40.35 -12.42
CA ASN A 2 55.34 -39.81 -11.11
C ASN A 2 54.13 -40.62 -10.65
N GLU A 3 54.30 -41.36 -9.56
CA GLU A 3 53.19 -41.86 -8.74
C GLU A 3 52.84 -40.79 -7.71
N ILE A 4 51.56 -40.39 -7.68
CA ILE A 4 50.96 -39.67 -6.55
C ILE A 4 49.66 -40.41 -6.20
N ASN A 5 49.64 -40.94 -4.97
CA ASN A 5 48.50 -41.55 -4.31
C ASN A 5 47.32 -40.55 -4.22
N LEU A 6 46.13 -41.00 -4.61
CA LEU A 6 44.87 -40.34 -4.29
C LEU A 6 44.33 -40.92 -2.96
N PRO A 7 43.98 -40.09 -1.96
CA PRO A 7 43.10 -40.51 -0.88
C PRO A 7 41.63 -40.28 -1.24
N ASN A 8 40.81 -41.21 -0.76
CA ASN A 8 39.36 -41.31 -0.94
C ASN A 8 38.60 -40.02 -0.58
N PHE A 9 37.73 -39.58 -1.48
CA PHE A 9 36.64 -38.66 -1.15
C PHE A 9 35.54 -39.45 -0.43
N THR A 10 35.39 -39.23 0.88
CA THR A 10 34.13 -39.47 1.60
C THR A 10 34.08 -38.62 2.88
N SER A 11 33.68 -37.37 2.73
CA SER A 11 32.79 -36.72 3.71
C SER A 11 32.11 -35.54 3.01
N ILE A 12 30.86 -35.74 2.57
CA ILE A 12 29.96 -34.62 2.31
C ILE A 12 29.71 -34.01 3.68
N ALA A 13 30.24 -32.82 3.94
CA ALA A 13 29.94 -32.07 5.16
C ALA A 13 28.41 -31.89 5.25
N GLN A 14 27.79 -32.43 6.29
CA GLN A 14 26.41 -32.09 6.62
C GLN A 14 26.35 -30.57 6.85
N PRO A 15 25.38 -29.85 6.27
CA PRO A 15 25.20 -28.44 6.58
C PRO A 15 24.95 -28.28 8.08
N ALA A 16 25.70 -27.38 8.72
CA ALA A 16 25.57 -27.13 10.15
C ALA A 16 24.12 -26.72 10.49
N SER A 17 23.48 -27.45 11.40
CA SER A 17 22.19 -27.04 11.95
C SER A 17 22.37 -25.76 12.76
N SER A 18 21.73 -24.66 12.37
CA SER A 18 21.69 -23.44 13.18
C SER A 18 20.44 -23.43 14.06
N GLN A 19 20.58 -22.95 15.29
CA GLN A 19 19.47 -22.82 16.23
C GLN A 19 19.57 -21.47 16.93
N GLU A 20 18.42 -20.86 17.17
CA GLU A 20 18.29 -19.56 17.83
C GLU A 20 17.22 -19.63 18.91
N LEU A 21 17.48 -18.98 20.04
CA LEU A 21 16.51 -18.76 21.11
C LEU A 21 16.43 -17.25 21.37
N ARG A 22 15.21 -16.72 21.35
CA ARG A 22 14.85 -15.39 21.80
C ARG A 22 14.06 -15.53 23.09
N LEU A 23 14.54 -14.92 24.16
CA LEU A 23 13.92 -14.97 25.47
C LEU A 23 13.53 -13.56 25.90
N ASP A 24 12.23 -13.30 26.02
CA ASP A 24 11.63 -12.01 26.40
C ASP A 24 10.93 -12.16 27.75
N VAL A 25 11.73 -12.09 28.82
CA VAL A 25 11.28 -12.28 30.22
C VAL A 25 11.81 -11.20 31.16
N ASP A 26 12.64 -10.29 30.65
CA ASP A 26 13.18 -9.12 31.35
C ASP A 26 13.38 -7.96 30.37
N GLY A 27 13.96 -6.84 30.84
CA GLY A 27 14.09 -5.62 30.05
C GLY A 27 12.84 -4.74 30.09
N ARG A 28 12.69 -3.83 29.12
CA ARG A 28 11.57 -2.88 29.06
C ARG A 28 10.38 -3.52 28.35
N TYR A 29 9.23 -3.52 29.02
CA TYR A 29 7.98 -4.11 28.55
C TYR A 29 8.14 -5.61 28.18
N PRO A 30 8.49 -6.47 29.16
CA PRO A 30 8.69 -7.89 28.89
C PRO A 30 7.34 -8.57 28.58
N LEU A 31 7.29 -9.36 27.50
CA LEU A 31 6.05 -10.02 27.06
C LEU A 31 5.83 -11.39 27.69
N MET A 32 6.80 -11.89 28.46
CA MET A 32 6.82 -13.25 28.99
C MET A 32 6.65 -14.28 27.87
N ARG A 33 7.56 -14.21 26.89
CA ARG A 33 7.58 -15.04 25.68
C ARG A 33 8.95 -15.64 25.45
N ALA A 34 8.97 -16.80 24.80
CA ALA A 34 10.15 -17.28 24.11
C ALA A 34 9.79 -17.62 22.68
N SER A 35 10.71 -17.39 21.77
CA SER A 35 10.64 -17.92 20.42
C SER A 35 11.99 -18.46 19.97
N GLY A 36 12.00 -19.22 18.90
CA GLY A 36 13.25 -19.74 18.38
C GLY A 36 13.11 -20.32 16.99
N THR A 37 14.26 -20.56 16.38
CA THR A 37 14.34 -21.17 15.06
C THR A 37 15.22 -22.41 15.12
N PHE A 38 14.78 -23.50 14.48
CA PHE A 38 15.61 -24.67 14.22
C PHE A 38 15.78 -24.82 12.72
N SER A 39 17.02 -24.85 12.24
CA SER A 39 17.35 -25.17 10.86
C SER A 39 17.89 -26.60 10.81
N PHE A 40 17.16 -27.50 10.14
CA PHE A 40 17.57 -28.89 9.94
C PHE A 40 18.35 -29.08 8.63
N SER A 41 18.13 -28.20 7.66
CA SER A 41 18.88 -28.06 6.42
C SER A 41 18.77 -26.63 5.88
N ILE A 42 19.35 -26.34 4.70
CA ILE A 42 19.20 -25.03 4.04
C ILE A 42 17.72 -24.73 3.72
N ALA A 43 16.92 -25.77 3.45
CA ALA A 43 15.53 -25.64 3.02
C ALA A 43 14.50 -25.95 4.13
N SER A 44 14.85 -26.71 5.16
CA SER A 44 13.95 -27.04 6.28
C SER A 44 14.30 -26.23 7.52
N ARG A 45 13.38 -25.35 7.90
CA ARG A 45 13.41 -24.56 9.14
C ARG A 45 12.06 -24.63 9.83
N VAL A 46 12.06 -24.49 11.15
CA VAL A 46 10.85 -24.25 11.94
C VAL A 46 11.08 -23.05 12.84
N HIS A 47 10.10 -22.15 12.90
CA HIS A 47 9.98 -21.11 13.90
C HIS A 47 8.92 -21.51 14.92
N TRP A 48 9.10 -21.20 16.20
CA TRP A 48 8.14 -21.51 17.26
C TRP A 48 8.06 -20.38 18.28
N ILE A 49 6.89 -20.23 18.92
CA ILE A 49 6.66 -19.23 19.99
C ILE A 49 5.91 -19.88 21.15
N ALA A 50 6.32 -19.54 22.37
CA ALA A 50 5.74 -20.03 23.61
C ALA A 50 5.36 -18.89 24.57
N ASN A 51 4.27 -19.10 25.32
CA ASN A 51 3.84 -18.24 26.41
C ASN A 51 4.47 -18.71 27.71
N LEU A 52 5.27 -17.89 28.37
CA LEU A 52 6.03 -18.30 29.53
C LEU A 52 5.36 -17.90 30.84
N THR A 53 5.46 -18.80 31.83
CA THR A 53 5.16 -18.56 33.23
C THR A 53 6.44 -18.74 34.04
N ASN A 54 6.72 -17.82 34.96
CA ASN A 54 7.87 -17.91 35.85
C ASN A 54 7.69 -19.06 36.86
N THR A 55 8.66 -19.96 36.94
CA THR A 55 8.70 -21.12 37.85
C THR A 55 9.82 -21.05 38.88
N GLY A 56 10.68 -20.03 38.83
CA GLY A 56 11.77 -19.81 39.77
C GLY A 56 12.70 -18.67 39.33
N LEU A 57 13.72 -18.36 40.15
CA LEU A 57 14.56 -17.17 39.98
C LEU A 57 15.13 -16.97 38.55
N ASN A 58 15.42 -18.05 37.84
CA ASN A 58 15.89 -18.04 36.44
C ASN A 58 15.25 -19.18 35.64
N SER A 59 13.98 -19.47 35.90
CA SER A 59 13.29 -20.63 35.36
C SER A 59 11.90 -20.24 34.86
N TRP A 60 11.55 -20.69 33.66
CA TRP A 60 10.24 -20.44 33.04
C TRP A 60 9.75 -21.69 32.32
N THR A 61 8.45 -21.92 32.32
CA THR A 61 7.81 -22.97 31.51
C THR A 61 6.64 -22.41 30.72
N GLY A 62 6.31 -23.01 29.58
CA GLY A 62 5.30 -22.48 28.70
C GLY A 62 4.87 -23.39 27.57
N ASP A 63 3.63 -23.22 27.13
CA ASP A 63 3.09 -23.91 25.97
C ASP A 63 3.50 -23.21 24.68
N ILE A 64 3.93 -24.01 23.70
CA ILE A 64 4.21 -23.57 22.33
C ILE A 64 2.86 -23.47 21.61
N TRP A 65 2.45 -22.25 21.30
CA TRP A 65 1.17 -21.96 20.67
C TRP A 65 1.28 -21.61 19.18
N TYR A 66 2.47 -21.24 18.71
CA TYR A 66 2.73 -20.92 17.31
C TYR A 66 3.88 -21.75 16.75
N LYS A 67 3.73 -22.22 15.51
CA LYS A 67 4.79 -22.82 14.71
C LYS A 67 4.63 -22.46 13.24
N ASP A 68 5.75 -22.25 12.56
CA ASP A 68 5.81 -21.90 11.14
C ASP A 68 6.98 -22.64 10.46
N GLY A 69 6.79 -23.11 9.23
CA GLY A 69 7.78 -23.93 8.49
C GLY A 69 7.57 -25.45 8.64
N ASP A 70 8.66 -26.23 8.70
CA ASP A 70 8.63 -27.70 8.81
C ASP A 70 8.30 -28.15 10.24
N THR A 71 7.03 -28.01 10.60
CA THR A 71 6.50 -28.34 11.92
C THR A 71 6.51 -29.85 12.21
N THR A 72 6.58 -30.70 11.17
CA THR A 72 6.64 -32.16 11.32
C THR A 72 7.93 -32.62 12.00
N SER A 73 9.03 -31.93 11.70
CA SER A 73 10.35 -32.13 12.33
C SER A 73 10.44 -31.55 13.75
N PHE A 74 9.38 -30.89 14.25
CA PHE A 74 9.34 -30.24 15.56
C PHE A 74 8.00 -30.48 16.30
N PRO A 75 7.81 -31.70 16.85
CA PRO A 75 6.54 -32.10 17.44
C PRO A 75 6.28 -31.50 18.84
N TYR A 76 7.23 -30.79 19.43
CA TYR A 76 7.15 -30.31 20.82
C TYR A 76 6.02 -29.32 21.04
N THR A 77 5.34 -29.43 22.18
CA THR A 77 4.20 -28.57 22.54
C THR A 77 4.47 -27.73 23.78
N ASN A 78 5.53 -27.99 24.53
CA ASN A 78 5.88 -27.26 25.73
C ASN A 78 7.40 -27.06 25.86
N VAL A 79 7.79 -25.97 26.52
CA VAL A 79 9.18 -25.63 26.85
C VAL A 79 9.36 -25.44 28.35
N ASN A 80 10.52 -25.84 28.85
CA ASN A 80 11.08 -25.40 30.13
C ASN A 80 12.44 -24.76 29.86
N ILE A 81 12.68 -23.56 30.38
CA ILE A 81 13.85 -22.73 30.13
C ILE A 81 14.50 -22.41 31.48
N GLU A 82 15.77 -22.77 31.62
CA GLU A 82 16.61 -22.43 32.77
C GLU A 82 17.79 -21.58 32.30
N VAL A 83 17.98 -20.41 32.93
CA VAL A 83 19.03 -19.46 32.55
C VAL A 83 20.13 -19.42 33.61
N GLN A 84 21.37 -19.56 33.16
CA GLN A 84 22.54 -19.21 33.96
C GLN A 84 22.91 -17.75 33.68
N ARG A 85 22.61 -16.87 34.65
CA ARG A 85 23.03 -15.47 34.60
C ARG A 85 24.52 -15.34 34.99
N SER A 86 25.21 -14.40 34.37
CA SER A 86 26.56 -13.97 34.75
C SER A 86 26.76 -12.49 34.41
N GLN A 87 27.66 -11.82 35.12
CA GLN A 87 28.10 -10.47 34.75
C GLN A 87 28.88 -10.47 33.43
N PHE A 88 29.54 -11.58 33.10
CA PHE A 88 30.30 -11.75 31.86
C PHE A 88 29.41 -12.39 30.77
N PRO A 89 29.18 -11.73 29.62
CA PRO A 89 28.32 -12.24 28.54
C PRO A 89 28.66 -13.66 28.09
N ASP A 90 29.94 -13.98 27.93
CA ASP A 90 30.41 -15.30 27.45
C ASP A 90 30.11 -16.46 28.42
N GLN A 91 29.76 -16.15 29.67
CA GLN A 91 29.39 -17.12 30.70
C GLN A 91 27.88 -17.24 30.87
N ARG A 92 27.08 -16.44 30.16
CA ARG A 92 25.62 -16.54 30.18
C ARG A 92 25.16 -17.65 29.26
N SER A 93 24.25 -18.49 29.74
CA SER A 93 23.69 -19.59 28.95
C SER A 93 22.23 -19.83 29.30
N ALA A 94 21.51 -20.50 28.40
CA ALA A 94 20.14 -20.96 28.62
C ALA A 94 20.04 -22.44 28.25
N THR A 95 19.46 -23.25 29.11
CA THR A 95 19.10 -24.63 28.81
C THR A 95 17.60 -24.71 28.58
N VAL A 96 17.20 -25.20 27.41
CA VAL A 96 15.80 -25.35 27.02
C VAL A 96 15.48 -26.83 26.87
N THR A 97 14.49 -27.30 27.59
CA THR A 97 13.92 -28.63 27.46
C THR A 97 12.56 -28.54 26.77
N PHE A 98 12.50 -29.08 25.56
CA PHE A 98 11.29 -29.22 24.76
C PHE A 98 10.63 -30.57 25.06
N SER A 99 9.31 -30.59 25.24
CA SER A 99 8.55 -31.78 25.59
C SER A 99 7.26 -31.92 24.77
N VAL A 100 6.78 -33.16 24.65
CA VAL A 100 5.48 -33.54 24.06
C VAL A 100 4.96 -34.77 24.79
N GLY A 101 3.64 -34.86 24.98
CA GLY A 101 3.02 -35.99 25.67
C GLY A 101 3.37 -37.34 25.03
N GLY A 102 3.98 -38.26 25.79
CA GLY A 102 4.25 -39.63 25.35
C GLY A 102 5.54 -39.85 24.54
N ALA A 103 6.40 -38.84 24.37
CA ALA A 103 7.71 -38.99 23.71
C ALA A 103 8.87 -38.49 24.59
N SER A 104 10.11 -38.77 24.16
CA SER A 104 11.33 -38.30 24.83
C SER A 104 11.50 -36.78 24.70
N ASN A 105 11.86 -36.13 25.80
CA ASN A 105 12.20 -34.72 25.81
C ASN A 105 13.49 -34.45 25.02
N ARG A 106 13.60 -33.24 24.45
CA ARG A 106 14.82 -32.75 23.82
C ARG A 106 15.36 -31.56 24.60
N THR A 107 16.60 -31.67 25.07
CA THR A 107 17.28 -30.58 25.79
C THR A 107 18.36 -29.97 24.91
N VAL A 108 18.41 -28.64 24.85
CA VAL A 108 19.38 -27.85 24.08
C VAL A 108 19.95 -26.75 24.97
N SER A 109 21.27 -26.55 24.92
CA SER A 109 21.93 -25.43 25.60
C SER A 109 22.35 -24.36 24.59
N TYR A 110 21.99 -23.11 24.88
CA TYR A 110 22.31 -21.92 24.09
C TYR A 110 23.31 -21.05 24.85
N LYS A 111 24.24 -20.44 24.11
CA LYS A 111 25.11 -19.38 24.64
C LYS A 111 24.48 -18.02 24.37
N TYR A 112 24.65 -17.09 25.29
CA TYR A 112 24.24 -15.71 25.07
C TYR A 112 25.02 -15.09 23.91
N LYS A 113 24.31 -14.39 23.02
CA LYS A 113 24.90 -13.68 21.87
C LYS A 113 24.72 -12.18 21.98
N SER A 114 23.50 -11.73 22.24
CA SER A 114 23.13 -10.32 22.29
C SER A 114 21.89 -10.14 23.18
N SER A 115 21.68 -8.91 23.66
CA SER A 115 20.42 -8.48 24.30
C SER A 115 19.33 -8.14 23.29
N TYR A 116 19.69 -8.12 22.00
CA TYR A 116 18.82 -7.82 20.88
C TYR A 116 18.61 -9.07 20.03
N PHE A 117 17.44 -9.19 19.41
CA PHE A 117 17.04 -10.33 18.59
C PHE A 117 17.48 -10.19 17.12
N HIS A 118 17.55 -8.95 16.64
CA HIS A 118 17.90 -8.62 15.26
C HIS A 118 18.89 -7.46 15.23
N GLU A 119 19.75 -7.40 14.22
CA GLU A 119 20.51 -6.19 13.89
C GLU A 119 19.73 -5.41 12.85
N VAL A 120 19.80 -4.08 12.86
CA VAL A 120 19.22 -3.22 11.83
C VAL A 120 20.02 -1.93 11.67
N GLU A 121 20.22 -1.50 10.43
CA GLU A 121 20.91 -0.24 10.12
C GLU A 121 19.91 0.81 9.61
N PHE A 122 20.00 2.03 10.12
CA PHE A 122 19.21 3.17 9.64
C PHE A 122 20.10 4.22 8.99
N GLU A 123 19.64 4.79 7.89
CA GLU A 123 20.25 5.96 7.24
C GLU A 123 19.23 7.10 7.24
N PHE A 124 19.63 8.27 7.72
CA PHE A 124 18.77 9.44 7.89
C PHE A 124 19.24 10.56 6.98
N ASP A 125 18.65 10.65 5.79
CA ASP A 125 18.91 11.71 4.83
C ASP A 125 17.87 12.81 4.92
N TYR A 126 18.21 14.00 4.45
CA TYR A 126 17.32 15.15 4.57
C TYR A 126 17.44 16.11 3.42
N GLU A 127 16.33 16.74 3.07
CA GLU A 127 16.32 17.85 2.12
C GLU A 127 17.16 19.01 2.65
N GLU A 128 17.97 19.63 1.78
CA GLU A 128 18.76 20.81 2.13
C GLU A 128 17.90 21.90 2.80
N GLY A 129 18.33 22.37 3.98
CA GLY A 129 17.59 23.34 4.78
C GLY A 129 16.61 22.74 5.80
N ILE A 130 16.45 21.41 5.83
CA ILE A 130 15.75 20.69 6.90
C ILE A 130 16.75 20.29 7.99
N THR A 131 16.33 20.43 9.25
CA THR A 131 17.05 19.89 10.40
C THR A 131 16.29 18.67 10.93
N PRO A 132 16.81 17.44 10.71
CA PRO A 132 16.17 16.21 11.19
C PRO A 132 15.97 16.18 12.70
N VAL A 133 14.77 15.82 13.14
CA VAL A 133 14.44 15.56 14.55
C VAL A 133 14.55 14.06 14.77
N THR A 134 15.75 13.60 15.14
CA THR A 134 16.04 12.19 15.42
C THR A 134 16.08 11.87 16.93
N ALA A 135 15.94 12.89 17.78
CA ALA A 135 15.84 12.75 19.22
C ALA A 135 15.03 13.88 19.85
N ILE A 136 14.42 13.60 21.01
CA ILE A 136 13.62 14.56 21.79
C ILE A 136 13.95 14.47 23.29
N ASP A 137 13.78 15.58 24.02
CA ASP A 137 13.67 15.54 25.47
C ASP A 137 12.23 15.15 25.85
N THR A 138 12.08 13.97 26.45
CA THR A 138 10.80 13.41 26.91
C THR A 138 10.05 14.30 27.90
N TYR A 139 10.73 15.24 28.55
CA TYR A 139 10.15 16.19 29.51
C TYR A 139 9.91 17.59 28.93
N ALA A 140 10.28 17.85 27.67
CA ALA A 140 10.17 19.17 27.06
C ALA A 140 8.74 19.72 27.01
N HIS A 141 7.74 18.85 26.85
CA HIS A 141 6.33 19.23 26.86
C HIS A 141 5.66 18.84 28.19
N PRO A 142 4.84 19.71 28.81
CA PRO A 142 4.26 19.45 30.13
C PRO A 142 3.15 18.38 30.13
N ASN A 143 2.39 18.23 29.03
CA ASN A 143 1.46 17.11 28.86
C ASN A 143 2.23 15.81 28.53
N ARG A 144 2.41 14.96 29.53
CA ARG A 144 3.14 13.68 29.48
C ARG A 144 2.77 12.81 30.69
N PRO A 145 3.07 11.49 30.68
CA PRO A 145 2.87 10.64 31.84
C PRO A 145 3.74 11.08 33.01
N ALA A 146 3.18 11.01 34.23
CA ALA A 146 3.91 11.30 35.46
C ALA A 146 5.06 10.30 35.71
N THR A 147 4.92 9.08 35.20
CA THR A 147 5.89 7.97 35.32
C THR A 147 6.91 7.93 34.18
N LEU A 148 6.81 8.82 33.19
CA LEU A 148 7.74 8.85 32.06
C LEU A 148 9.16 9.07 32.56
N LEU A 149 10.14 8.35 32.01
CA LEU A 149 11.55 8.57 32.34
C LEU A 149 12.01 9.90 31.75
N GLN A 150 12.74 10.71 32.52
CA GLN A 150 13.39 11.91 32.00
C GLN A 150 14.66 11.51 31.24
N GLU A 151 14.62 11.65 29.92
CA GLU A 151 15.73 11.29 29.04
C GLU A 151 15.66 12.03 27.69
N THR A 152 16.82 12.14 27.04
CA THR A 152 16.89 12.39 25.60
C THR A 152 16.63 11.07 24.87
N LEU A 153 15.43 10.91 24.32
CA LEU A 153 15.02 9.71 23.61
C LEU A 153 15.33 9.85 22.12
N SER A 154 16.17 8.97 21.58
CA SER A 154 16.47 8.92 20.14
C SER A 154 15.64 7.85 19.42
N ILE A 155 15.46 7.98 18.10
CA ILE A 155 14.77 6.97 17.27
C ILE A 155 15.44 5.60 17.41
N GLU A 156 16.77 5.55 17.41
CA GLU A 156 17.55 4.33 17.59
C GLU A 156 17.26 3.70 18.95
N THR A 157 17.16 4.50 20.00
CA THR A 157 16.83 4.03 21.34
C THR A 157 15.41 3.46 21.41
N VAL A 158 14.45 4.03 20.66
CA VAL A 158 13.10 3.47 20.53
C VAL A 158 13.15 2.07 19.93
N PHE A 159 13.79 1.88 18.78
CA PHE A 159 13.87 0.56 18.14
C PHE A 159 14.76 -0.43 18.92
N GLN A 160 15.78 0.04 19.63
CA GLN A 160 16.53 -0.78 20.58
C GLN A 160 15.64 -1.36 21.68
N ARG A 161 14.69 -0.58 22.21
CA ARG A 161 13.70 -1.06 23.19
C ARG A 161 12.76 -2.11 22.61
N THR A 162 12.57 -2.13 21.30
CA THR A 162 11.76 -3.17 20.63
C THR A 162 12.54 -4.45 20.39
N GLY A 163 13.86 -4.48 20.60
CA GLY A 163 14.69 -5.69 20.50
C GLY A 163 15.67 -5.69 19.33
N PHE A 164 15.94 -4.54 18.68
CA PHE A 164 16.92 -4.44 17.59
C PHE A 164 18.25 -3.84 18.05
N ALA A 165 19.36 -4.41 17.62
CA ALA A 165 20.67 -3.78 17.69
C ALA A 165 20.77 -2.77 16.55
N VAL A 166 20.35 -1.53 16.83
CA VAL A 166 20.33 -0.45 15.84
C VAL A 166 21.72 0.14 15.65
N THR A 167 22.14 0.27 14.39
CA THR A 167 23.29 1.07 13.96
C THR A 167 22.86 2.17 13.00
N LYS A 168 23.64 3.24 12.90
CA LYS A 168 23.50 4.25 11.85
C LYS A 168 24.52 4.00 10.75
N SER A 169 24.13 4.22 9.50
CA SER A 169 25.10 4.25 8.41
C SER A 169 25.95 5.53 8.48
N GLU A 170 27.02 5.58 7.69
CA GLU A 170 27.84 6.80 7.56
C GLU A 170 27.20 7.85 6.62
N GLY A 171 26.00 7.56 6.10
CA GLY A 171 25.38 8.23 4.97
C GLY A 171 24.44 9.39 5.28
N ASP A 172 24.25 9.82 6.54
CA ASP A 172 23.29 10.87 6.95
C ASP A 172 23.56 12.25 6.28
N ASN A 173 23.12 12.42 5.04
CA ASN A 173 23.52 13.51 4.15
C ASN A 173 22.37 14.44 3.78
N ALA A 174 22.74 15.70 3.50
CA ALA A 174 21.83 16.65 2.87
C ALA A 174 21.69 16.30 1.37
N ILE A 175 20.46 16.10 0.92
CA ILE A 175 20.11 15.99 -0.51
C ILE A 175 20.02 17.41 -1.06
N THR A 176 20.95 17.75 -1.95
CA THR A 176 21.03 19.07 -2.55
C THR A 176 20.15 19.20 -3.78
N GLY A 177 19.59 20.40 -3.97
CA GLY A 177 18.61 20.65 -5.02
C GLY A 177 17.18 20.35 -4.58
N LEU A 178 16.33 21.36 -4.63
CA LEU A 178 14.90 21.20 -4.37
C LEU A 178 14.26 20.33 -5.48
N PRO A 179 13.17 19.59 -5.19
CA PRO A 179 12.38 18.94 -6.22
C PRO A 179 11.99 19.94 -7.32
N PRO A 180 12.13 19.57 -8.61
CA PRO A 180 11.84 20.48 -9.71
C PRO A 180 10.33 20.78 -9.80
N GLY A 181 9.94 22.05 -9.82
CA GLY A 181 8.53 22.44 -9.97
C GLY A 181 8.21 23.81 -9.37
N ALA A 182 7.03 24.36 -9.68
CA ALA A 182 6.63 25.70 -9.24
C ALA A 182 6.47 25.83 -7.71
N GLU A 183 6.35 24.70 -7.00
CA GLU A 183 6.13 24.67 -5.55
C GLU A 183 7.17 23.86 -4.76
N ALA A 184 8.20 23.30 -5.42
CA ALA A 184 9.27 22.52 -4.77
C ALA A 184 8.75 21.47 -3.76
N ARG A 185 7.87 20.56 -4.21
CA ARG A 185 7.26 19.51 -3.40
C ARG A 185 7.74 18.13 -3.88
N TRP A 186 7.82 17.16 -2.97
CA TRP A 186 8.18 15.78 -3.30
C TRP A 186 6.97 14.97 -3.78
N SER A 187 7.16 14.14 -4.80
CA SER A 187 6.26 13.04 -5.17
C SER A 187 6.81 11.68 -4.73
N ASP A 188 5.95 10.66 -4.64
CA ASP A 188 6.36 9.27 -4.36
C ASP A 188 7.50 8.80 -5.27
N ASN A 189 7.40 9.10 -6.57
CA ASN A 189 8.39 8.67 -7.56
C ASN A 189 9.74 9.37 -7.35
N GLU A 190 9.75 10.67 -7.05
CA GLU A 190 10.98 11.41 -6.77
C GLU A 190 11.64 10.94 -5.48
N MET A 191 10.86 10.60 -4.44
CA MET A 191 11.39 10.01 -3.21
C MET A 191 11.97 8.61 -3.46
N HIS A 192 11.33 7.81 -4.32
CA HIS A 192 11.83 6.50 -4.71
C HIS A 192 13.14 6.61 -5.51
N ASP A 193 13.18 7.48 -6.52
CA ASP A 193 14.40 7.74 -7.29
C ASP A 193 15.52 8.28 -6.38
N ALA A 194 15.20 9.18 -5.45
CA ALA A 194 16.15 9.69 -4.47
C ALA A 194 16.69 8.58 -3.56
N MET A 195 15.85 7.67 -3.08
CA MET A 195 16.28 6.50 -2.31
C MET A 195 17.29 5.66 -3.11
N GLN A 196 17.02 5.39 -4.40
CA GLN A 196 17.94 4.58 -5.22
C GLN A 196 19.30 5.25 -5.45
N ILE A 197 19.32 6.58 -5.52
CA ILE A 197 20.52 7.37 -5.84
C ILE A 197 21.35 7.68 -4.60
N HIS A 198 20.70 8.05 -3.50
CA HIS A 198 21.36 8.62 -2.33
C HIS A 198 21.64 7.61 -1.23
N TRP A 199 20.77 6.59 -1.08
CA TRP A 199 20.93 5.63 0.01
C TRP A 199 22.15 4.74 -0.19
N SER A 200 23.11 4.81 0.75
CA SER A 200 24.39 4.09 0.67
C SER A 200 24.26 2.56 0.68
N ARG A 201 23.11 2.04 1.11
CA ARG A 201 22.78 0.61 1.19
C ARG A 201 21.69 0.18 0.24
N PHE A 202 21.25 1.03 -0.68
CA PHE A 202 20.19 0.63 -1.60
C PHE A 202 20.60 -0.62 -2.38
N VAL A 203 19.78 -1.66 -2.22
CA VAL A 203 19.85 -2.90 -2.99
C VAL A 203 18.45 -3.51 -3.07
N ASP A 204 18.06 -3.93 -4.28
CA ASP A 204 16.78 -4.60 -4.53
C ASP A 204 16.79 -6.07 -4.04
N ARG A 205 16.88 -6.24 -2.73
CA ARG A 205 16.80 -7.53 -2.02
C ARG A 205 16.41 -7.32 -0.55
N PRO A 206 15.90 -8.36 0.14
CA PRO A 206 15.61 -8.27 1.57
C PRO A 206 16.88 -7.95 2.38
N GLN A 207 16.78 -6.97 3.28
CA GLN A 207 17.88 -6.59 4.16
C GLN A 207 17.37 -5.95 5.44
N TRP A 208 18.21 -5.97 6.49
CA TRP A 208 17.95 -5.28 7.75
C TRP A 208 18.52 -3.86 7.70
N SER A 209 18.03 -3.08 6.73
CA SER A 209 18.44 -1.71 6.53
C SER A 209 17.24 -0.89 6.05
N MET A 210 17.16 0.36 6.49
CA MET A 210 16.07 1.28 6.13
C MET A 210 16.61 2.68 5.88
N TRP A 211 16.05 3.35 4.87
CA TRP A 211 16.31 4.73 4.55
C TRP A 211 15.16 5.62 5.01
N VAL A 212 15.48 6.72 5.68
CA VAL A 212 14.52 7.67 6.25
C VAL A 212 14.83 9.06 5.71
N LEU A 213 13.88 9.65 4.98
CA LEU A 213 13.99 10.98 4.40
C LEU A 213 13.25 12.03 5.25
N PHE A 214 13.95 13.07 5.68
CA PHE A 214 13.35 14.27 6.28
C PHE A 214 13.20 15.35 5.21
N ALA A 215 11.99 15.56 4.72
CA ALA A 215 11.67 16.44 3.61
C ALA A 215 10.82 17.64 4.03
N SER A 216 10.67 18.62 3.15
CA SER A 216 9.89 19.82 3.43
C SER A 216 8.38 19.59 3.29
N ILE A 217 7.89 19.17 2.12
CA ILE A 217 6.45 18.93 1.87
C ILE A 217 6.26 17.94 0.71
N HIS A 218 5.18 17.17 0.77
CA HIS A 218 4.74 16.28 -0.30
C HIS A 218 3.75 16.98 -1.25
N GLU A 219 3.61 16.50 -2.48
CA GLU A 219 2.64 17.03 -3.44
C GLU A 219 1.18 16.89 -2.95
N GLN A 220 0.91 15.93 -2.05
CA GLN A 220 -0.38 15.77 -1.37
C GLN A 220 -0.73 16.91 -0.39
N GLY A 221 0.23 17.78 -0.03
CA GLY A 221 -0.02 19.01 0.72
C GLY A 221 0.27 18.92 2.22
N GLU A 222 -0.30 19.87 2.98
CA GLU A 222 0.02 20.08 4.40
C GLU A 222 -0.62 19.04 5.34
N ASP A 223 -1.52 18.19 4.84
CA ASP A 223 -2.21 17.19 5.65
C ASP A 223 -1.44 15.85 5.73
N LEU A 224 -0.37 15.66 4.94
CA LEU A 224 0.46 14.45 4.97
C LEU A 224 1.70 14.65 5.85
N GLY A 225 1.70 14.10 7.07
CA GLY A 225 2.83 14.22 8.00
C GLY A 225 4.05 13.36 7.62
N GLY A 226 3.82 12.17 7.06
CA GLY A 226 4.83 11.22 6.65
C GLY A 226 4.22 10.08 5.84
N ILE A 227 5.08 9.22 5.28
CA ILE A 227 4.68 8.10 4.43
C ILE A 227 5.78 7.03 4.34
N MET A 228 5.41 5.75 4.38
CA MET A 228 6.23 4.66 3.83
C MET A 228 6.00 4.57 2.32
N PHE A 229 6.78 5.33 1.54
CA PHE A 229 6.57 5.49 0.09
C PHE A 229 7.07 4.30 -0.73
N ASP A 230 8.02 3.53 -0.19
CA ASP A 230 8.65 2.43 -0.91
C ASP A 230 7.73 1.23 -0.96
N GLY A 231 6.72 1.28 -1.84
CA GLY A 231 5.76 0.22 -2.12
C GLY A 231 5.92 -0.40 -3.52
N ILE A 232 7.03 -0.11 -4.21
CA ILE A 232 7.28 -0.47 -5.62
C ILE A 232 8.23 -1.67 -5.69
N GLY A 233 7.97 -2.60 -6.62
CA GLY A 233 8.84 -3.76 -6.86
C GLY A 233 8.66 -4.89 -5.83
N PRO A 234 9.42 -5.99 -5.95
CA PRO A 234 9.27 -7.17 -5.09
C PRO A 234 9.92 -7.01 -3.70
N ASN A 235 10.81 -6.04 -3.50
CA ASN A 235 11.55 -5.83 -2.25
C ASN A 235 11.31 -4.41 -1.67
N HIS A 236 10.05 -4.10 -1.40
CA HIS A 236 9.57 -2.82 -0.85
C HIS A 236 9.75 -2.71 0.69
N ARG A 237 9.21 -1.67 1.34
CA ARG A 237 9.35 -1.34 2.78
C ARG A 237 10.77 -0.93 3.21
N GLN A 238 11.60 -0.50 2.29
CA GLN A 238 12.97 -0.09 2.60
C GLN A 238 13.12 1.41 2.83
N GLY A 239 12.15 2.22 2.38
CA GLY A 239 12.17 3.68 2.43
C GLY A 239 10.93 4.28 3.09
N THR A 240 11.15 5.31 3.90
CA THR A 240 10.10 6.11 4.52
C THR A 240 10.46 7.60 4.53
N ALA A 241 9.48 8.49 4.55
CA ALA A 241 9.68 9.93 4.56
C ALA A 241 8.77 10.64 5.59
N LEU A 242 9.20 11.81 6.05
CA LEU A 242 8.38 12.75 6.83
C LEU A 242 8.53 14.19 6.36
N PHE A 243 7.48 15.01 6.56
CA PHE A 243 7.35 16.31 5.91
C PHE A 243 7.18 17.45 6.93
N TYR A 244 8.07 18.44 6.86
CA TYR A 244 8.24 19.48 7.89
C TYR A 244 7.31 20.69 7.79
N LYS A 245 6.66 20.91 6.64
CA LYS A 245 5.75 22.03 6.37
C LYS A 245 4.29 21.55 6.33
N THR A 246 3.89 20.77 7.33
CA THR A 246 2.60 20.08 7.38
C THR A 246 1.95 20.30 8.75
N PHE A 247 0.80 19.68 9.01
CA PHE A 247 0.09 19.82 10.28
C PHE A 247 0.95 19.48 11.51
N ILE A 248 1.99 18.64 11.36
CA ILE A 248 2.92 18.27 12.45
C ILE A 248 3.84 19.44 12.86
N ALA A 249 3.83 20.55 12.11
CA ALA A 249 4.50 21.80 12.43
C ALA A 249 3.54 22.91 12.92
N GLN A 250 2.25 22.59 13.09
CA GLN A 250 1.21 23.54 13.49
C GLN A 250 0.69 23.21 14.90
N PRO A 251 1.34 23.70 15.97
CA PRO A 251 0.88 23.45 17.32
C PRO A 251 -0.49 24.10 17.58
N PRO A 252 -1.34 23.52 18.45
CA PRO A 252 -2.60 24.15 18.86
C PRO A 252 -2.36 25.58 19.38
N THR A 253 -3.29 26.51 19.09
CA THR A 253 -3.12 27.95 19.39
C THR A 253 -2.86 28.25 20.88
N SER A 254 -3.29 27.36 21.78
CA SER A 254 -3.11 27.49 23.24
C SER A 254 -2.14 26.46 23.82
N ASP A 255 -1.27 25.86 23.00
CA ASP A 255 -0.30 24.88 23.47
C ASP A 255 0.71 25.51 24.45
N PRO A 256 0.96 24.89 25.64
CA PRO A 256 1.83 25.47 26.65
C PRO A 256 3.33 25.40 26.31
N ALA A 257 3.73 24.58 25.32
CA ALA A 257 5.11 24.45 24.88
C ALA A 257 5.17 24.17 23.36
N PRO A 258 4.87 25.16 22.49
CA PRO A 258 4.69 24.96 21.05
C PRO A 258 5.89 24.33 20.33
N ASP A 259 7.12 24.75 20.66
CA ASP A 259 8.33 24.18 20.04
C ASP A 259 8.54 22.72 20.44
N ALA A 260 8.26 22.39 21.70
CA ALA A 260 8.32 21.02 22.20
C ALA A 260 7.22 20.15 21.58
N TRP A 261 6.04 20.73 21.33
CA TRP A 261 4.96 20.07 20.60
C TRP A 261 5.39 19.69 19.18
N VAL A 262 5.97 20.62 18.42
CA VAL A 262 6.41 20.39 17.03
C VAL A 262 7.49 19.31 16.97
N ASN A 263 8.49 19.39 17.85
CA ASN A 263 9.54 18.37 17.91
C ASN A 263 8.99 16.99 18.29
N ARG A 264 8.04 16.93 19.23
CA ARG A 264 7.37 15.68 19.61
C ARG A 264 6.56 15.09 18.45
N MET A 265 5.82 15.91 17.71
CA MET A 265 5.03 15.44 16.56
C MET A 265 5.91 14.96 15.41
N ARG A 266 6.99 15.67 15.09
CA ARG A 266 7.98 15.21 14.09
C ARG A 266 8.63 13.89 14.50
N PHE A 267 9.04 13.77 15.76
CA PHE A 267 9.62 12.53 16.29
C PHE A 267 8.63 11.37 16.28
N TRP A 268 7.39 11.59 16.73
CA TRP A 268 6.33 10.58 16.68
C TRP A 268 6.07 10.12 15.25
N THR A 269 5.97 11.05 14.30
CA THR A 269 5.73 10.76 12.87
C THR A 269 6.87 9.93 12.30
N ALA A 270 8.13 10.33 12.52
CA ALA A 270 9.28 9.57 12.03
C ALA A 270 9.26 8.11 12.52
N VAL A 271 9.01 7.88 13.82
CA VAL A 271 8.95 6.53 14.38
C VAL A 271 7.72 5.75 13.87
N HIS A 272 6.58 6.42 13.69
CA HIS A 272 5.35 5.83 13.14
C HIS A 272 5.59 5.27 11.74
N GLU A 273 6.13 6.08 10.83
CA GLU A 273 6.35 5.66 9.45
C GLU A 273 7.42 4.56 9.36
N MET A 274 8.47 4.65 10.18
CA MET A 274 9.44 3.56 10.31
C MET A 274 8.76 2.27 10.80
N GLY A 275 7.77 2.36 11.68
CA GLY A 275 6.95 1.24 12.12
C GLY A 275 6.28 0.50 10.95
N HIS A 276 5.71 1.23 9.99
CA HIS A 276 5.17 0.64 8.76
C HIS A 276 6.24 -0.11 7.95
N ALA A 277 7.45 0.43 7.85
CA ALA A 277 8.55 -0.26 7.18
C ALA A 277 8.98 -1.56 7.92
N PHE A 278 8.75 -1.67 9.23
CA PHE A 278 8.83 -2.93 9.99
C PHE A 278 7.62 -3.86 9.80
N ASN A 279 6.74 -3.58 8.83
CA ASN A 279 5.51 -4.30 8.53
C ASN A 279 4.44 -4.20 9.63
N LEU A 280 4.44 -3.09 10.39
CA LEU A 280 3.41 -2.83 11.40
C LEU A 280 2.19 -2.13 10.82
N ALA A 281 1.05 -2.67 11.24
CA ALA A 281 -0.27 -2.11 11.17
C ALA A 281 -0.45 -0.85 12.02
N HIS A 282 -1.38 0.00 11.62
CA HIS A 282 -2.05 0.90 12.56
C HIS A 282 -2.75 0.10 13.68
N SER A 283 -2.72 0.63 14.90
CA SER A 283 -3.25 -0.03 16.10
C SER A 283 -4.77 -0.23 16.08
N TRP A 284 -5.54 0.73 15.55
CA TRP A 284 -7.00 0.66 15.40
C TRP A 284 -7.45 -0.15 14.18
N GLN A 285 -6.49 -0.57 13.37
CA GLN A 285 -6.66 -1.24 12.10
C GLN A 285 -5.90 -2.56 12.09
N LYS A 286 -5.67 -3.16 13.27
CA LYS A 286 -5.19 -4.53 13.36
C LYS A 286 -6.19 -5.45 12.66
N GLN A 287 -7.50 -5.36 12.84
CA GLN A 287 -8.47 -6.19 12.15
C GLN A 287 -8.75 -5.72 10.70
N HIS A 288 -8.45 -6.59 9.72
CA HIS A 288 -8.67 -6.36 8.29
C HIS A 288 -9.06 -7.63 7.52
N PRO A 289 -9.72 -7.52 6.36
CA PRO A 289 -10.01 -8.69 5.51
C PRO A 289 -8.80 -9.56 5.17
N PRO A 290 -8.94 -10.90 5.11
CA PRO A 290 -7.91 -11.81 4.59
C PRO A 290 -7.46 -11.49 3.15
N SER A 291 -8.15 -10.58 2.48
CA SER A 291 -7.84 -10.10 1.14
C SER A 291 -6.82 -8.96 1.16
N TRP A 292 -6.67 -8.21 2.25
CA TRP A 292 -5.69 -7.13 2.40
C TRP A 292 -4.28 -7.68 2.60
N GLY A 293 -4.20 -8.93 3.00
CA GLY A 293 -3.01 -9.58 3.46
C GLY A 293 -3.32 -10.83 4.27
N THR A 294 -2.34 -11.71 4.43
CA THR A 294 -2.48 -12.81 5.39
C THR A 294 -1.86 -12.36 6.71
N PRO A 295 -2.60 -12.15 7.81
CA PRO A 295 -1.96 -11.91 9.09
C PRO A 295 -1.22 -13.16 9.56
N TRP A 296 -0.05 -12.98 10.17
CA TRP A 296 0.73 -14.10 10.71
C TRP A 296 0.00 -14.84 11.85
N ILE A 297 -0.78 -14.10 12.67
CA ILE A 297 -1.66 -14.59 13.75
C ILE A 297 -2.85 -13.62 13.91
N PRO A 298 -3.96 -14.02 14.54
CA PRO A 298 -5.03 -13.10 14.93
C PRO A 298 -4.57 -12.09 16.00
N LEU A 299 -4.81 -10.79 15.77
CA LEU A 299 -4.43 -9.65 16.62
C LEU A 299 -5.55 -8.60 16.81
N THR A 300 -6.00 -8.35 18.04
CA THR A 300 -7.14 -7.44 18.28
C THR A 300 -6.85 -5.98 17.95
N ASN A 301 -7.82 -5.27 17.35
CA ASN A 301 -7.83 -3.80 17.26
C ASN A 301 -7.65 -3.13 18.62
N GLU A 302 -6.73 -2.17 18.69
CA GLU A 302 -6.45 -1.37 19.89
C GLU A 302 -6.63 0.13 19.57
N PRO A 303 -7.86 0.61 19.29
CA PRO A 303 -8.12 2.01 18.93
C PRO A 303 -7.72 3.00 20.02
N GLU A 304 -7.65 2.55 21.26
CA GLU A 304 -7.19 3.34 22.41
C GLU A 304 -5.70 3.12 22.75
N ALA A 305 -4.93 2.41 21.92
CA ALA A 305 -3.51 2.19 22.20
C ALA A 305 -2.74 3.51 22.25
N ARG A 306 -1.99 3.73 23.33
CA ARG A 306 -0.96 4.79 23.39
C ARG A 306 0.33 4.26 22.75
N SER A 307 0.28 4.04 21.44
CA SER A 307 1.37 3.49 20.63
C SER A 307 1.83 4.47 19.55
N PHE A 308 3.09 4.36 19.12
CA PHE A 308 3.53 4.98 17.87
C PHE A 308 2.62 4.63 16.70
N MET A 309 2.07 3.41 16.63
CA MET A 309 1.15 3.00 15.57
C MET A 309 -0.30 3.47 15.80
N ASN A 310 -0.56 4.40 16.73
CA ASN A 310 -1.87 5.05 16.84
C ASN A 310 -1.75 6.54 16.54
N TYR A 311 -2.72 7.12 15.83
CA TYR A 311 -2.77 8.55 15.64
C TYR A 311 -3.13 9.24 16.96
N PRO A 312 -2.38 10.28 17.37
CA PRO A 312 -2.65 10.96 18.62
C PRO A 312 -4.07 11.52 18.74
N PHE A 313 -4.70 11.83 17.61
CA PHE A 313 -6.04 12.41 17.53
C PHE A 313 -7.17 11.39 17.33
N ASN A 314 -6.87 10.09 17.24
CA ASN A 314 -7.90 9.04 17.06
C ASN A 314 -8.39 8.41 18.38
N VAL A 315 -7.79 8.77 19.52
CA VAL A 315 -8.19 8.25 20.82
C VAL A 315 -9.25 9.12 21.48
N SER A 316 -10.05 8.54 22.37
CA SER A 316 -10.98 9.30 23.20
C SER A 316 -10.25 10.36 24.03
N GLY A 317 -10.64 11.63 23.86
CA GLY A 317 -9.99 12.79 24.50
C GLY A 317 -8.86 13.41 23.67
N ASP A 318 -8.75 13.00 22.41
CA ASP A 318 -7.85 13.52 21.38
C ASP A 318 -6.37 13.49 21.79
N GLN A 319 -5.56 14.28 21.09
CA GLN A 319 -4.12 14.38 21.26
C GLN A 319 -3.68 14.67 22.70
N THR A 320 -4.49 15.40 23.47
CA THR A 320 -4.17 15.71 24.86
C THR A 320 -4.21 14.43 25.71
N ALA A 321 -5.26 13.62 25.57
CA ALA A 321 -5.40 12.34 26.27
C ALA A 321 -4.44 11.26 25.72
N PHE A 322 -4.02 11.37 24.47
CA PHE A 322 -2.99 10.50 23.93
C PHE A 322 -1.66 10.75 24.65
N PHE A 323 -1.16 11.99 24.60
CA PHE A 323 0.16 12.30 25.14
C PHE A 323 0.23 12.31 26.66
N SER A 324 -0.90 12.42 27.38
CA SER A 324 -0.90 12.32 28.84
C SER A 324 -0.44 10.96 29.35
N ASP A 325 -0.67 9.89 28.57
CA ASP A 325 -0.35 8.50 28.93
C ASP A 325 0.57 7.80 27.91
N PHE A 326 1.09 8.53 26.91
CA PHE A 326 2.00 7.99 25.91
C PHE A 326 3.44 7.87 26.43
N GLU A 327 3.94 6.63 26.51
CA GLU A 327 5.29 6.33 27.00
C GLU A 327 6.37 6.27 25.91
N PHE A 328 6.07 6.77 24.70
CA PHE A 328 6.94 6.64 23.52
C PHE A 328 7.33 5.17 23.25
N ARG A 329 6.31 4.31 23.08
CA ARG A 329 6.47 2.87 22.86
C ARG A 329 5.50 2.33 21.82
N PHE A 330 5.79 1.12 21.36
CA PHE A 330 4.85 0.27 20.63
C PHE A 330 3.98 -0.53 21.62
N SER A 331 2.78 -0.94 21.20
CA SER A 331 1.86 -1.80 21.99
C SER A 331 2.45 -3.20 22.20
N ASP A 332 1.89 -3.96 23.14
CA ASP A 332 2.36 -5.33 23.40
C ASP A 332 2.18 -6.24 22.17
N GLN A 333 1.14 -6.03 21.36
CA GLN A 333 0.92 -6.77 20.12
C GLN A 333 1.95 -6.42 19.03
N GLU A 334 2.32 -5.14 18.89
CA GLU A 334 3.37 -4.71 17.95
C GLU A 334 4.75 -5.19 18.40
N LEU A 335 5.03 -5.17 19.71
CA LEU A 335 6.27 -5.74 20.27
C LEU A 335 6.33 -7.25 20.04
N LEU A 336 5.21 -7.97 20.19
CA LEU A 336 5.15 -9.41 19.92
C LEU A 336 5.55 -9.70 18.47
N PHE A 337 5.03 -8.91 17.52
CA PHE A 337 5.38 -9.03 16.11
C PHE A 337 6.87 -8.78 15.88
N MET A 338 7.38 -7.61 16.26
CA MET A 338 8.77 -7.23 16.00
C MET A 338 9.79 -8.17 16.66
N ARG A 339 9.49 -8.72 17.85
CA ARG A 339 10.40 -9.58 18.61
C ARG A 339 10.30 -11.05 18.22
N HIS A 340 9.08 -11.55 18.04
CA HIS A 340 8.80 -12.98 17.97
C HIS A 340 8.22 -13.45 16.65
N ALA A 341 7.92 -12.57 15.69
CA ALA A 341 7.58 -13.04 14.35
C ALA A 341 8.76 -13.71 13.66
N PRO A 342 8.47 -14.68 12.77
CA PRO A 342 9.48 -15.15 11.83
C PRO A 342 10.12 -13.94 11.13
N PHE A 343 11.45 -13.91 11.12
CA PHE A 343 12.20 -12.71 10.73
C PHE A 343 11.82 -12.16 9.33
N ARG A 344 11.42 -13.04 8.40
CA ARG A 344 11.01 -12.69 7.04
C ARG A 344 9.75 -11.81 6.98
N PHE A 345 8.94 -11.81 8.03
CA PHE A 345 7.73 -10.99 8.12
C PHE A 345 8.05 -9.55 8.50
N VAL A 346 9.16 -9.37 9.22
CA VAL A 346 9.57 -8.10 9.82
C VAL A 346 10.63 -7.41 8.97
N GLN A 347 11.59 -8.19 8.43
CA GLN A 347 12.70 -7.68 7.63
C GLN A 347 12.21 -6.91 6.39
N GLN A 348 12.78 -5.72 6.16
CA GLN A 348 12.51 -4.88 5.01
C GLN A 348 12.83 -5.61 3.69
N GLY A 349 11.98 -5.42 2.67
CA GLY A 349 12.12 -6.06 1.37
C GLY A 349 11.80 -7.55 1.30
N ASN A 350 11.29 -8.18 2.38
CA ASN A 350 11.08 -9.63 2.42
C ASN A 350 9.62 -10.07 2.17
N ALA A 351 8.77 -10.02 3.20
CA ALA A 351 7.32 -10.21 3.02
C ALA A 351 6.71 -8.99 2.33
N ASN A 352 5.65 -9.23 1.54
CA ASN A 352 4.92 -8.14 0.89
C ASN A 352 4.37 -7.15 1.93
N TRP A 353 4.20 -5.87 1.54
CA TRP A 353 3.51 -4.92 2.40
C TRP A 353 2.08 -5.42 2.55
N PHE A 354 1.57 -5.43 3.77
CA PHE A 354 0.38 -6.18 4.11
C PHE A 354 0.45 -7.67 3.68
N ASP A 355 1.57 -8.38 3.77
CA ASP A 355 1.56 -9.85 3.84
C ASP A 355 2.32 -10.35 5.07
N ASP A 356 1.83 -11.43 5.70
CA ASP A 356 2.30 -11.98 6.98
C ASP A 356 2.57 -10.90 8.06
N HIS A 357 1.65 -9.94 8.16
CA HIS A 357 1.77 -8.71 8.95
C HIS A 357 1.03 -8.80 10.30
N ALA A 358 1.12 -7.73 11.11
CA ALA A 358 0.46 -7.60 12.40
C ALA A 358 -1.05 -7.19 12.33
N PHE A 359 -1.85 -7.78 11.43
CA PHE A 359 -3.32 -7.57 11.37
C PHE A 359 -4.08 -8.79 11.98
N GLU A 360 -5.40 -8.72 12.08
CA GLU A 360 -6.44 -9.71 12.39
C GLU A 360 -7.38 -9.80 11.20
N GLN A 361 -8.25 -10.80 11.18
CA GLN A 361 -9.23 -10.99 10.12
C GLN A 361 -10.54 -10.24 10.37
N LEU A 362 -11.07 -9.60 9.32
CA LEU A 362 -12.39 -8.98 9.13
C LEU A 362 -13.41 -9.05 10.27
N ASN A 363 -13.91 -7.88 10.67
CA ASN A 363 -15.15 -7.75 11.42
C ASN A 363 -16.33 -7.60 10.44
N LEU A 364 -16.76 -8.71 9.84
CA LEU A 364 -18.00 -8.70 9.06
C LEU A 364 -19.19 -8.52 10.01
N SER A 365 -19.91 -7.40 9.90
CA SER A 365 -21.20 -7.26 10.57
C SER A 365 -22.14 -8.39 10.14
N GLY A 366 -22.72 -9.10 11.12
CA GLY A 366 -23.68 -10.17 10.86
C GLY A 366 -24.97 -9.68 10.18
N GLU A 367 -25.26 -8.38 10.25
CA GLU A 367 -26.41 -7.71 9.62
C GLU A 367 -25.96 -6.40 8.93
N PRO A 368 -25.43 -6.46 7.69
CA PRO A 368 -24.91 -5.28 7.01
C PRO A 368 -26.04 -4.30 6.68
N SER A 369 -25.82 -3.01 6.97
CA SER A 369 -26.77 -1.94 6.67
C SER A 369 -26.60 -1.36 5.26
N ILE A 370 -25.42 -1.58 4.68
CA ILE A 370 -25.02 -1.15 3.35
C ILE A 370 -24.44 -2.36 2.60
N LYS A 371 -24.71 -2.45 1.30
CA LYS A 371 -24.20 -3.50 0.41
C LYS A 371 -23.28 -2.91 -0.64
N LEU A 372 -22.04 -3.38 -0.68
CA LEU A 372 -21.11 -3.14 -1.79
C LEU A 372 -21.23 -4.25 -2.83
N GLU A 373 -21.32 -3.89 -4.10
CA GLU A 373 -21.37 -4.81 -5.23
C GLU A 373 -20.33 -4.41 -6.27
N LEU A 374 -19.58 -5.38 -6.77
CA LEU A 374 -18.66 -5.22 -7.89
C LEU A 374 -19.26 -5.91 -9.12
N ARG A 375 -19.44 -5.18 -10.20
CA ARG A 375 -20.14 -5.67 -11.39
C ARG A 375 -19.55 -5.16 -12.69
N VAL A 376 -20.08 -5.69 -13.79
CA VAL A 376 -19.79 -5.25 -15.15
C VAL A 376 -21.08 -4.90 -15.87
N ASN A 377 -21.04 -3.90 -16.74
CA ASN A 377 -22.22 -3.45 -17.51
C ASN A 377 -22.36 -4.23 -18.83
N ARG A 378 -22.34 -5.56 -18.76
CA ARG A 378 -22.39 -6.47 -19.91
C ARG A 378 -22.98 -7.83 -19.49
N GLN A 379 -23.53 -8.57 -20.46
CA GLN A 379 -24.22 -9.85 -20.19
C GLN A 379 -23.30 -10.93 -19.60
N GLN A 380 -22.03 -10.95 -20.01
CA GLN A 380 -21.01 -11.84 -19.49
C GLN A 380 -19.78 -11.01 -19.13
N ALA A 381 -19.13 -11.31 -18.01
CA ALA A 381 -17.85 -10.75 -17.62
C ALA A 381 -16.70 -11.35 -18.46
N LEU A 382 -16.83 -11.22 -19.78
CA LEU A 382 -15.85 -11.60 -20.79
C LEU A 382 -15.32 -10.32 -21.42
N PHE A 383 -14.00 -10.22 -21.44
CA PHE A 383 -13.25 -9.13 -22.06
C PHE A 383 -12.42 -9.71 -23.20
N GLU A 384 -12.26 -8.93 -24.27
CA GLU A 384 -11.38 -9.30 -25.37
C GLU A 384 -9.91 -9.25 -24.93
N PHE A 385 -9.03 -9.95 -25.64
CA PHE A 385 -7.60 -9.76 -25.41
C PHE A 385 -7.22 -8.30 -25.73
N LEU A 386 -6.32 -7.72 -24.93
CA LEU A 386 -5.96 -6.30 -24.92
C LEU A 386 -7.07 -5.32 -24.47
N GLU A 387 -8.32 -5.75 -24.24
CA GLU A 387 -9.37 -4.86 -23.76
C GLU A 387 -9.08 -4.44 -22.31
N PRO A 388 -8.89 -3.14 -22.03
CA PRO A 388 -8.77 -2.67 -20.66
C PRO A 388 -10.05 -2.95 -19.87
N VAL A 389 -9.88 -3.49 -18.67
CA VAL A 389 -10.93 -3.87 -17.73
C VAL A 389 -11.37 -2.66 -16.91
N VAL A 390 -12.57 -2.17 -17.23
CA VAL A 390 -13.33 -1.18 -16.46
C VAL A 390 -14.49 -1.89 -15.76
N LEU A 391 -14.53 -1.78 -14.43
CA LEU A 391 -15.55 -2.36 -13.56
C LEU A 391 -16.46 -1.26 -13.00
N GLU A 392 -17.59 -1.66 -12.43
CA GLU A 392 -18.48 -0.73 -11.73
C GLU A 392 -18.66 -1.15 -10.28
N LEU A 393 -18.42 -0.19 -9.39
CA LEU A 393 -18.73 -0.26 -7.98
C LEU A 393 -20.15 0.25 -7.76
N LYS A 394 -20.94 -0.48 -6.98
CA LYS A 394 -22.29 -0.07 -6.59
C LYS A 394 -22.45 -0.23 -5.08
N LEU A 395 -22.77 0.87 -4.41
CA LEU A 395 -23.05 0.89 -2.98
C LEU A 395 -24.54 1.14 -2.77
N THR A 396 -25.22 0.26 -2.02
CA THR A 396 -26.68 0.34 -1.81
C THR A 396 -27.01 0.36 -0.33
N ASN A 397 -27.85 1.31 0.11
CA ASN A 397 -28.42 1.26 1.45
C ASN A 397 -29.51 0.18 1.50
N ILE A 398 -29.25 -0.92 2.22
CA ILE A 398 -30.18 -2.04 2.38
C ILE A 398 -30.93 -2.00 3.71
N SER A 399 -30.66 -0.99 4.55
CA SER A 399 -31.38 -0.76 5.80
C SER A 399 -32.72 -0.03 5.56
N SER A 400 -33.56 0.02 6.59
CA SER A 400 -34.81 0.77 6.57
C SER A 400 -34.65 2.26 6.90
N GLN A 401 -33.43 2.73 7.18
CA GLN A 401 -33.16 4.11 7.61
C GLN A 401 -32.24 4.83 6.62
N PRO A 402 -32.34 6.16 6.45
CA PRO A 402 -31.36 6.92 5.68
C PRO A 402 -29.95 6.77 6.27
N LYS A 403 -28.94 6.71 5.39
CA LYS A 403 -27.52 6.63 5.76
C LYS A 403 -26.79 7.86 5.24
N LEU A 404 -25.92 8.44 6.06
CA LEU A 404 -24.98 9.47 5.61
C LEU A 404 -23.72 8.77 5.12
N ILE A 405 -23.25 9.15 3.95
CA ILE A 405 -21.97 8.68 3.37
C ILE A 405 -21.23 9.86 2.75
N SER A 406 -19.91 9.78 2.65
CA SER A 406 -19.14 10.65 1.76
C SER A 406 -19.62 10.48 0.31
N ASP A 407 -19.78 11.58 -0.43
CA ASP A 407 -20.12 11.56 -1.86
C ASP A 407 -18.96 11.06 -2.74
N LYS A 408 -17.76 10.93 -2.17
CA LYS A 408 -16.53 10.42 -2.81
C LYS A 408 -16.06 9.08 -2.27
N LEU A 409 -16.85 8.45 -1.40
CA LEU A 409 -16.53 7.17 -0.77
C LEU A 409 -16.11 6.05 -1.76
N LEU A 410 -16.67 6.05 -2.99
CA LEU A 410 -16.30 5.07 -4.02
C LEU A 410 -15.19 5.55 -4.98
N SER A 411 -14.87 6.85 -4.94
CA SER A 411 -13.85 7.48 -5.78
C SER A 411 -12.48 7.55 -5.08
N GLU A 412 -12.45 7.35 -3.76
CA GLU A 412 -11.26 7.35 -2.90
C GLU A 412 -10.75 5.92 -2.74
N LEU A 413 -9.67 5.59 -3.45
CA LEU A 413 -9.09 4.26 -3.39
C LEU A 413 -8.30 4.01 -2.08
N ASP A 414 -8.03 5.03 -1.27
CA ASP A 414 -7.26 4.90 -0.03
C ASP A 414 -8.02 4.13 1.06
N HIS A 415 -9.34 4.15 1.00
CA HIS A 415 -10.22 3.35 1.86
C HIS A 415 -10.65 2.03 1.20
N MET A 416 -10.12 1.73 0.02
CA MET A 416 -10.48 0.55 -0.76
C MET A 416 -9.30 -0.37 -0.98
N ILE A 417 -9.55 -1.66 -0.85
CA ILE A 417 -8.63 -2.69 -1.30
C ILE A 417 -9.28 -3.49 -2.40
N VAL A 418 -8.64 -3.43 -3.56
CA VAL A 418 -9.03 -4.15 -4.76
C VAL A 418 -8.07 -5.32 -4.93
N ILE A 419 -8.57 -6.54 -4.80
CA ILE A 419 -7.78 -7.76 -4.98
C ILE A 419 -8.07 -8.41 -6.30
N ILE A 420 -7.01 -8.73 -7.03
CA ILE A 420 -7.04 -9.39 -8.33
C ILE A 420 -6.32 -10.73 -8.19
N LYS A 421 -7.02 -11.82 -8.51
CA LYS A 421 -6.46 -13.16 -8.50
C LYS A 421 -6.66 -13.84 -9.84
N LYS A 422 -5.57 -14.08 -10.56
CA LYS A 422 -5.59 -14.95 -11.74
C LYS A 422 -5.63 -16.42 -11.32
N ASP A 423 -6.43 -17.25 -11.99
CA ASP A 423 -6.44 -18.69 -11.76
C ASP A 423 -5.02 -19.27 -11.91
N GLY A 424 -4.56 -20.01 -10.90
CA GLY A 424 -3.22 -20.61 -10.86
C GLY A 424 -2.06 -19.66 -10.51
N LYS A 425 -2.35 -18.41 -10.14
CA LYS A 425 -1.35 -17.45 -9.62
C LYS A 425 -1.76 -16.95 -8.22
N PRO A 426 -0.81 -16.43 -7.43
CA PRO A 426 -1.13 -15.72 -6.19
C PRO A 426 -2.07 -14.53 -6.45
N ALA A 427 -2.86 -14.18 -5.45
CA ALA A 427 -3.63 -12.94 -5.48
C ALA A 427 -2.68 -11.73 -5.32
N ARG A 428 -3.07 -10.59 -5.86
CA ARG A 428 -2.34 -9.33 -5.76
C ARG A 428 -3.31 -8.22 -5.43
N GLN A 429 -2.85 -7.26 -4.64
CA GLN A 429 -3.55 -6.00 -4.47
C GLN A 429 -3.28 -5.10 -5.67
N PHE A 430 -4.33 -4.50 -6.19
CA PHE A 430 -4.24 -3.44 -7.18
C PHE A 430 -3.92 -2.13 -6.48
N SER A 431 -2.81 -1.50 -6.90
CA SER A 431 -2.37 -0.18 -6.42
C SER A 431 -2.41 0.80 -7.59
N PRO A 432 -3.26 1.84 -7.55
CA PRO A 432 -3.40 2.79 -8.67
C PRO A 432 -2.14 3.65 -8.84
N TYR A 433 -1.91 4.18 -10.05
CA TYR A 433 -0.80 5.13 -10.30
C TYR A 433 -0.95 6.46 -9.57
N ALA A 434 -2.19 6.86 -9.27
CA ALA A 434 -2.49 8.10 -8.58
C ALA A 434 -3.57 7.87 -7.52
N GLN A 435 -3.39 8.55 -6.39
CA GLN A 435 -4.39 8.71 -5.34
C GLN A 435 -4.94 10.12 -5.43
N TYR A 436 -6.26 10.26 -5.26
CA TYR A 436 -6.95 11.53 -5.39
C TYR A 436 -7.51 11.93 -4.03
N CYS A 437 -7.03 13.05 -3.49
CA CYS A 437 -7.59 13.65 -2.30
C CYS A 437 -8.78 14.54 -2.70
N TRP A 438 -10.00 14.18 -2.28
CA TRP A 438 -11.19 14.94 -2.60
C TRP A 438 -11.64 15.80 -1.41
N LYS A 439 -12.23 16.96 -1.73
CA LYS A 439 -13.10 17.63 -0.76
C LYS A 439 -14.42 16.87 -0.68
N THR A 440 -14.60 16.12 0.40
CA THR A 440 -15.79 15.31 0.62
C THR A 440 -16.98 16.13 1.10
N GLN A 441 -18.17 15.72 0.71
CA GLN A 441 -19.44 16.21 1.25
C GLN A 441 -20.27 15.03 1.74
N LEU A 442 -21.01 15.24 2.82
CA LEU A 442 -21.98 14.25 3.26
C LEU A 442 -23.19 14.26 2.33
N ARG A 443 -23.50 13.07 1.82
CA ARG A 443 -24.72 12.79 1.07
C ARG A 443 -25.59 11.83 1.86
N VAL A 444 -26.90 12.10 1.84
CA VAL A 444 -27.91 11.14 2.31
C VAL A 444 -28.14 10.09 1.23
N LEU A 445 -27.97 8.82 1.59
CA LEU A 445 -28.36 7.65 0.81
C LEU A 445 -29.65 7.07 1.42
N MET A 446 -30.78 7.24 0.74
CA MET A 446 -32.09 6.79 1.23
C MET A 446 -32.20 5.25 1.22
N PRO A 447 -33.13 4.66 1.99
CA PRO A 447 -33.41 3.22 1.93
C PRO A 447 -33.65 2.74 0.49
N GLY A 448 -32.89 1.74 0.05
CA GLY A 448 -32.94 1.19 -1.31
C GLY A 448 -32.24 2.03 -2.39
N GLU A 449 -31.73 3.22 -2.06
CA GLU A 449 -30.95 4.05 -2.97
C GLU A 449 -29.54 3.49 -3.16
N SER A 450 -28.99 3.66 -4.36
CA SER A 450 -27.61 3.29 -4.69
C SER A 450 -26.80 4.47 -5.22
N THR A 451 -25.50 4.44 -4.95
CA THR A 451 -24.48 5.25 -5.62
C THR A 451 -23.49 4.35 -6.38
N TYR A 452 -22.81 4.90 -7.38
CA TYR A 452 -22.03 4.15 -8.35
C TYR A 452 -20.71 4.87 -8.65
N GLU A 453 -19.66 4.11 -8.96
CA GLU A 453 -18.39 4.63 -9.46
C GLU A 453 -17.72 3.65 -10.43
N SER A 454 -16.90 4.17 -11.34
CA SER A 454 -16.07 3.35 -12.23
C SER A 454 -14.77 2.93 -11.54
N LEU A 455 -14.29 1.71 -11.82
CA LEU A 455 -13.01 1.21 -11.33
C LEU A 455 -12.20 0.64 -12.51
N PHE A 456 -11.15 1.37 -12.89
CA PHE A 456 -10.16 0.90 -13.86
C PHE A 456 -9.13 0.00 -13.16
N ALA A 457 -9.20 -1.32 -13.39
CA ALA A 457 -8.45 -2.31 -12.63
C ALA A 457 -7.34 -3.02 -13.44
N SER A 458 -6.97 -2.50 -14.61
CA SER A 458 -6.08 -3.20 -15.55
C SER A 458 -4.61 -3.08 -15.19
N VAL A 459 -4.19 -1.87 -14.81
CA VAL A 459 -2.78 -1.48 -14.69
C VAL A 459 -2.60 -0.44 -13.60
N GLY A 460 -1.52 -0.56 -12.83
CA GLY A 460 -1.19 0.34 -11.73
C GLY A 460 0.30 0.27 -11.36
N LYS A 461 0.66 0.63 -10.12
CA LYS A 461 2.06 0.62 -9.64
C LYS A 461 2.72 -0.77 -9.75
N GLY A 462 1.95 -1.86 -9.68
CA GLY A 462 2.41 -3.25 -9.89
C GLY A 462 2.56 -3.68 -11.36
N GLY A 463 2.34 -2.77 -12.32
CA GLY A 463 2.29 -3.07 -13.75
C GLY A 463 0.91 -3.55 -14.19
N TRP A 464 0.85 -4.32 -15.28
CA TRP A 464 -0.39 -4.86 -15.83
C TRP A 464 -0.89 -6.07 -15.03
N GLU A 465 -1.85 -5.83 -14.13
CA GLU A 465 -2.43 -6.86 -13.26
C GLU A 465 -3.44 -7.75 -13.99
N ILE A 466 -4.09 -7.21 -15.04
CA ILE A 466 -5.01 -7.96 -15.90
C ILE A 466 -4.56 -7.82 -17.35
N ALA A 467 -3.77 -8.78 -17.82
CA ALA A 467 -3.25 -8.82 -19.19
C ALA A 467 -3.42 -10.20 -19.84
N GLU A 468 -2.93 -11.24 -19.17
CA GLU A 468 -2.86 -12.58 -19.74
C GLU A 468 -4.25 -13.21 -19.96
N PRO A 469 -4.47 -13.99 -21.03
CA PRO A 469 -5.69 -14.76 -21.20
C PRO A 469 -5.95 -15.71 -20.03
N GLY A 470 -7.22 -15.87 -19.66
CA GLY A 470 -7.63 -16.76 -18.58
C GLY A 470 -8.71 -16.17 -17.69
N TYR A 471 -8.94 -16.83 -16.55
CA TYR A 471 -9.92 -16.40 -15.56
C TYR A 471 -9.24 -15.60 -14.46
N TYR A 472 -9.95 -14.57 -14.02
CA TYR A 472 -9.60 -13.73 -12.89
C TYR A 472 -10.77 -13.66 -11.94
N THR A 473 -10.48 -13.59 -10.64
CA THR A 473 -11.44 -13.23 -9.61
C THR A 473 -11.03 -11.91 -9.02
N ILE A 474 -11.94 -10.95 -9.00
CA ILE A 474 -11.73 -9.62 -8.42
C ILE A 474 -12.68 -9.44 -7.26
N GLN A 475 -12.18 -8.91 -6.16
CA GLN A 475 -13.00 -8.59 -4.99
C GLN A 475 -12.54 -7.26 -4.40
N VAL A 476 -13.49 -6.49 -3.89
CA VAL A 476 -13.22 -5.18 -3.30
C VAL A 476 -13.69 -5.20 -1.86
N ALA A 477 -12.86 -4.69 -0.98
CA ALA A 477 -13.22 -4.35 0.38
C ALA A 477 -13.13 -2.82 0.53
N LEU A 478 -14.11 -2.23 1.19
CA LEU A 478 -14.22 -0.80 1.42
C LEU A 478 -14.39 -0.58 2.92
N HIS A 479 -13.51 0.21 3.51
CA HIS A 479 -13.63 0.62 4.90
C HIS A 479 -14.54 1.84 5.01
N MET A 480 -15.53 1.79 5.90
CA MET A 480 -16.37 2.94 6.25
C MET A 480 -15.92 3.54 7.57
N GLU A 481 -15.15 4.62 7.50
CA GLU A 481 -14.55 5.26 8.68
C GLU A 481 -15.60 5.66 9.75
N ASP A 482 -16.72 6.25 9.34
CA ASP A 482 -17.76 6.74 10.25
C ASP A 482 -18.43 5.64 11.12
N THR A 483 -18.45 4.40 10.62
CA THR A 483 -19.11 3.28 11.30
C THR A 483 -18.14 2.19 11.74
N GLU A 484 -16.85 2.33 11.41
CA GLU A 484 -15.83 1.29 11.53
C GLU A 484 -16.28 -0.06 10.92
N GLU A 485 -17.12 -0.01 9.87
CA GLU A 485 -17.64 -1.20 9.20
C GLU A 485 -16.83 -1.47 7.92
N ASP A 486 -16.42 -2.71 7.72
CA ASP A 486 -15.84 -3.16 6.46
C ASP A 486 -16.91 -3.76 5.55
N LEU A 487 -17.05 -3.19 4.35
CA LEU A 487 -17.93 -3.70 3.32
C LEU A 487 -17.14 -4.53 2.32
N VAL A 488 -17.54 -5.78 2.14
CA VAL A 488 -16.92 -6.67 1.15
C VAL A 488 -17.88 -6.89 -0.01
N SER A 489 -17.38 -6.69 -1.23
CA SER A 489 -18.14 -6.95 -2.44
C SER A 489 -18.28 -8.44 -2.73
N ASN A 490 -19.21 -8.78 -3.61
CA ASN A 490 -19.24 -10.10 -4.23
C ASN A 490 -17.93 -10.38 -4.98
N PRO A 491 -17.38 -11.61 -4.93
CA PRO A 491 -16.29 -11.97 -5.82
C PRO A 491 -16.80 -11.95 -7.26
N LEU A 492 -16.22 -11.09 -8.09
CA LEU A 492 -16.51 -10.98 -9.51
C LEU A 492 -15.53 -11.86 -10.29
N ARG A 493 -16.01 -12.96 -10.83
CA ARG A 493 -15.23 -13.79 -11.75
C ARG A 493 -15.38 -13.27 -13.19
N LEU A 494 -14.26 -12.94 -13.82
CA LEU A 494 -14.20 -12.52 -15.21
C LEU A 494 -13.23 -13.38 -16.02
N ARG A 495 -13.32 -13.28 -17.34
CA ARG A 495 -12.43 -13.97 -18.28
C ARG A 495 -11.86 -12.99 -19.30
N ILE A 496 -10.55 -13.08 -19.52
CA ILE A 496 -9.85 -12.48 -20.65
C ILE A 496 -9.77 -13.53 -21.75
N ALA A 497 -10.30 -13.20 -22.93
CA ALA A 497 -10.23 -14.07 -24.10
C ALA A 497 -8.77 -14.23 -24.58
N PRO A 498 -8.43 -15.34 -25.26
CA PRO A 498 -7.16 -15.44 -25.98
C PRO A 498 -7.16 -14.47 -27.18
N PRO A 499 -5.96 -14.13 -27.72
CA PRO A 499 -5.84 -13.35 -28.94
C PRO A 499 -6.63 -14.01 -30.08
N ARG A 500 -7.33 -13.20 -30.89
CA ARG A 500 -8.06 -13.67 -32.09
C ARG A 500 -7.15 -13.93 -33.28
N GLY A 501 -5.96 -13.34 -33.29
CA GLY A 501 -5.02 -13.46 -34.41
C GLY A 501 -3.64 -12.91 -34.08
N TYR A 502 -2.76 -12.97 -35.08
CA TYR A 502 -1.36 -12.55 -34.96
C TYR A 502 -1.22 -11.07 -34.60
N ASP A 503 -2.04 -10.18 -35.17
CA ASP A 503 -1.92 -8.75 -34.87
C ASP A 503 -2.16 -8.44 -33.38
N GLU A 504 -3.13 -9.08 -32.73
CA GLU A 504 -3.35 -8.89 -31.29
C GLU A 504 -2.20 -9.46 -30.45
N GLU A 505 -1.64 -10.61 -30.83
CA GLU A 505 -0.50 -11.21 -30.13
C GLU A 505 0.77 -10.38 -30.28
N PHE A 506 1.04 -9.88 -31.49
CA PHE A 506 2.20 -9.04 -31.79
C PHE A 506 2.11 -7.69 -31.06
N LEU A 507 0.97 -7.01 -31.16
CA LEU A 507 0.76 -5.71 -30.50
C LEU A 507 0.78 -5.82 -28.97
N ALA A 508 0.46 -6.98 -28.40
CA ALA A 508 0.52 -7.20 -26.94
C ALA A 508 1.92 -6.93 -26.36
N GLN A 509 2.98 -7.19 -27.13
CA GLN A 509 4.37 -7.02 -26.70
C GLN A 509 4.69 -5.56 -26.34
N ASP A 510 4.09 -4.61 -27.04
CA ASP A 510 4.25 -3.17 -26.79
C ASP A 510 3.09 -2.58 -25.99
N PHE A 511 1.87 -3.11 -26.17
CA PHE A 511 0.67 -2.63 -25.49
C PHE A 511 0.75 -2.82 -23.97
N PHE A 512 1.30 -3.94 -23.49
CA PHE A 512 1.48 -4.19 -22.05
C PHE A 512 2.74 -3.51 -21.47
N SER A 513 3.16 -2.39 -22.04
CA SER A 513 4.21 -1.53 -21.50
C SER A 513 3.68 -0.58 -20.43
N GLU A 514 4.58 -0.07 -19.60
CA GLU A 514 4.25 0.94 -18.59
C GLU A 514 3.78 2.26 -19.23
N ASP A 515 4.39 2.70 -20.33
CA ASP A 515 4.00 3.92 -21.05
C ASP A 515 2.52 3.88 -21.44
N VAL A 516 2.06 2.78 -22.06
CA VAL A 516 0.66 2.60 -22.45
C VAL A 516 -0.24 2.56 -21.21
N GLY A 517 0.20 1.86 -20.15
CA GLY A 517 -0.54 1.80 -18.90
C GLY A 517 -0.79 3.18 -18.26
N ARG A 518 0.26 4.01 -18.22
CA ARG A 518 0.17 5.40 -17.74
C ARG A 518 -0.74 6.25 -18.64
N ILE A 519 -0.61 6.13 -19.96
CA ILE A 519 -1.46 6.88 -20.91
C ILE A 519 -2.94 6.56 -20.70
N LEU A 520 -3.29 5.26 -20.58
CA LEU A 520 -4.68 4.85 -20.39
C LEU A 520 -5.23 5.27 -19.03
N THR A 521 -4.43 5.19 -17.96
CA THR A 521 -4.86 5.58 -16.60
C THR A 521 -5.16 7.07 -16.48
N PHE A 522 -4.43 7.93 -17.20
CA PHE A 522 -4.54 9.39 -17.11
C PHE A 522 -5.31 10.04 -18.26
N ASP A 523 -6.04 9.25 -19.05
CA ASP A 523 -6.78 9.74 -20.22
C ASP A 523 -5.89 10.49 -21.23
N GLY A 524 -4.65 10.04 -21.44
CA GLY A 524 -3.77 10.58 -22.49
C GLY A 524 -2.40 11.09 -22.03
N SER A 525 -1.47 11.18 -22.98
CA SER A 525 -0.20 11.90 -22.82
C SER A 525 0.26 12.50 -24.15
N GLN A 526 0.99 13.62 -24.15
CA GLN A 526 1.76 14.06 -25.33
C GLN A 526 3.28 13.84 -25.17
N ALA A 527 3.73 13.40 -24.00
CA ALA A 527 5.16 13.17 -23.72
C ALA A 527 5.59 11.72 -23.96
N LEU A 528 4.69 10.75 -23.72
CA LEU A 528 4.97 9.32 -23.85
C LEU A 528 4.80 8.87 -25.31
N THR A 529 5.76 9.25 -26.17
CA THR A 529 5.67 9.06 -27.63
C THR A 529 5.56 7.59 -28.04
N LYS A 530 6.33 6.68 -27.44
CA LYS A 530 6.28 5.25 -27.73
C LYS A 530 4.92 4.63 -27.39
N GLY A 531 4.39 4.95 -26.22
CA GLY A 531 3.04 4.50 -25.84
C GLY A 531 1.97 5.06 -26.78
N ASN A 532 2.07 6.33 -27.18
CA ASN A 532 1.16 6.92 -28.16
C ASN A 532 1.25 6.29 -29.55
N ASP A 533 2.46 5.95 -30.01
CA ASP A 533 2.67 5.22 -31.27
C ASP A 533 2.01 3.84 -31.21
N THR A 534 2.19 3.13 -30.10
CA THR A 534 1.55 1.83 -29.84
C THR A 534 0.03 1.95 -29.87
N LEU A 535 -0.54 2.95 -29.18
CA LEU A 535 -1.99 3.18 -29.16
C LEU A 535 -2.54 3.54 -30.55
N ARG A 536 -1.81 4.31 -31.36
CA ARG A 536 -2.18 4.59 -32.76
C ARG A 536 -2.16 3.34 -33.64
N GLU A 537 -1.16 2.48 -33.44
CA GLU A 537 -1.07 1.23 -34.19
C GLU A 537 -2.21 0.28 -33.80
N VAL A 538 -2.51 0.18 -32.51
CA VAL A 538 -3.65 -0.57 -31.98
C VAL A 538 -4.98 -0.02 -32.52
N SER A 539 -5.24 1.29 -32.45
CA SER A 539 -6.48 1.85 -32.98
C SER A 539 -6.63 1.64 -34.48
N THR A 540 -5.53 1.70 -35.24
CA THR A 540 -5.55 1.48 -36.70
C THR A 540 -5.77 0.01 -37.06
N LYS A 541 -4.97 -0.90 -36.51
CA LYS A 541 -5.01 -2.33 -36.86
C LYS A 541 -6.16 -3.09 -36.23
N LEU A 542 -6.62 -2.63 -35.06
CA LEU A 542 -7.65 -3.28 -34.25
C LEU A 542 -8.89 -2.37 -34.09
N SER A 543 -9.21 -1.54 -35.09
CA SER A 543 -10.33 -0.59 -35.08
C SER A 543 -11.72 -1.20 -34.85
N ASP A 544 -11.89 -2.50 -35.06
CA ASP A 544 -13.11 -3.26 -34.79
C ASP A 544 -13.11 -3.98 -33.42
N ARG A 545 -12.06 -3.79 -32.62
CA ARG A 545 -11.85 -4.47 -31.32
C ARG A 545 -12.07 -3.50 -30.16
N SER A 546 -12.43 -4.04 -28.99
CA SER A 546 -12.75 -3.23 -27.80
C SER A 546 -11.63 -2.29 -27.35
N VAL A 547 -10.36 -2.68 -27.58
CA VAL A 547 -9.18 -1.90 -27.17
C VAL A 547 -9.06 -0.57 -27.92
N ALA A 548 -9.53 -0.48 -29.16
CA ALA A 548 -9.44 0.73 -29.97
C ALA A 548 -10.16 1.92 -29.31
N PHE A 549 -11.35 1.69 -28.72
CA PHE A 549 -12.09 2.77 -28.04
C PHE A 549 -11.30 3.42 -26.90
N HIS A 550 -10.54 2.64 -26.13
CA HIS A 550 -9.71 3.17 -25.03
C HIS A 550 -8.50 3.93 -25.58
N ALA A 551 -7.85 3.38 -26.61
CA ALA A 551 -6.72 4.01 -27.28
C ALA A 551 -7.10 5.36 -27.90
N GLU A 552 -8.20 5.41 -28.65
CA GLU A 552 -8.70 6.61 -29.33
C GLU A 552 -9.14 7.69 -28.33
N VAL A 553 -9.81 7.33 -27.23
CA VAL A 553 -10.15 8.29 -26.15
C VAL A 553 -8.89 8.91 -25.56
N ALA A 554 -7.87 8.11 -25.24
CA ALA A 554 -6.64 8.61 -24.64
C ALA A 554 -5.85 9.51 -25.61
N LEU A 555 -5.75 9.13 -26.89
CA LEU A 555 -5.13 9.94 -27.94
C LEU A 555 -5.88 11.27 -28.14
N ALA A 556 -7.21 11.21 -28.28
CA ALA A 556 -8.05 12.39 -28.50
C ALA A 556 -7.95 13.39 -27.34
N SER A 557 -8.02 12.89 -26.11
CA SER A 557 -8.03 13.70 -24.89
C SER A 557 -6.75 14.51 -24.70
N ALA A 558 -5.60 13.94 -25.07
CA ALA A 558 -4.31 14.64 -25.07
C ALA A 558 -4.21 15.69 -26.18
N MET A 559 -4.79 15.43 -27.36
CA MET A 559 -4.73 16.31 -28.54
C MET A 559 -5.74 17.47 -28.51
N ALA A 560 -6.85 17.32 -27.78
CA ALA A 560 -7.96 18.25 -27.80
C ALA A 560 -7.70 19.60 -27.11
N LYS A 561 -6.68 19.67 -26.25
CA LYS A 561 -6.36 20.83 -25.42
C LYS A 561 -4.92 21.28 -25.61
N GLU A 562 -4.63 22.52 -25.22
CA GLU A 562 -3.26 22.94 -24.98
C GLU A 562 -2.62 21.99 -23.96
N TYR A 563 -1.46 21.45 -24.32
CA TYR A 563 -0.79 20.43 -23.52
C TYR A 563 0.54 20.97 -23.02
N LYS A 564 0.71 21.02 -21.70
CA LYS A 564 1.95 21.49 -21.08
C LYS A 564 2.91 20.32 -20.95
N ILE A 565 4.14 20.47 -21.42
CA ILE A 565 5.23 19.53 -21.21
C ILE A 565 6.39 20.27 -20.54
N LEU A 566 7.15 19.55 -19.72
CA LEU A 566 8.41 20.04 -19.21
C LEU A 566 9.48 19.84 -20.29
N ASP A 567 10.09 20.93 -20.73
CA ASP A 567 11.21 20.98 -21.67
C ASP A 567 12.51 21.01 -20.86
N LEU A 568 13.34 19.99 -21.07
CA LEU A 568 14.59 19.73 -20.35
C LEU A 568 15.83 19.96 -21.23
N ASP A 569 15.70 20.61 -22.40
CA ASP A 569 16.81 20.87 -23.32
C ASP A 569 17.96 21.67 -22.66
N ASP A 570 17.64 22.50 -21.66
CA ASP A 570 18.61 23.04 -20.68
C ASP A 570 18.27 22.47 -19.28
N PRO A 571 19.00 21.45 -18.81
CA PRO A 571 18.73 20.82 -17.52
C PRO A 571 18.80 21.78 -16.32
N ASN A 572 19.52 22.91 -16.46
CA ASN A 572 19.65 23.90 -15.39
C ASN A 572 18.53 24.95 -15.41
N HIS A 573 17.75 25.02 -16.50
CA HIS A 573 16.64 25.96 -16.66
C HIS A 573 15.46 25.28 -17.38
N PRO A 574 14.83 24.29 -16.74
CA PRO A 574 13.68 23.60 -17.32
C PRO A 574 12.55 24.59 -17.59
N LYS A 575 11.88 24.45 -18.73
CA LYS A 575 10.81 25.37 -19.16
C LYS A 575 9.53 24.61 -19.42
N ILE A 576 8.39 25.23 -19.16
CA ILE A 576 7.12 24.67 -19.63
C ILE A 576 6.96 25.05 -21.10
N LYS A 577 6.94 24.04 -21.96
CA LYS A 577 6.54 24.18 -23.35
C LYS A 577 5.05 23.83 -23.47
N VAL A 578 4.31 24.71 -24.13
CA VAL A 578 2.90 24.46 -24.44
C VAL A 578 2.80 23.96 -25.86
N ILE A 579 2.26 22.76 -26.04
CA ILE A 579 1.91 22.19 -27.33
C ILE A 579 0.49 22.63 -27.67
N SER A 580 0.31 23.20 -28.85
CA SER A 580 -1.01 23.59 -29.36
C SER A 580 -1.91 22.37 -29.59
N PRO A 581 -3.23 22.52 -29.37
CA PRO A 581 -4.18 21.45 -29.65
C PRO A 581 -4.18 21.08 -31.14
N LYS A 582 -4.43 19.82 -31.41
CA LYS A 582 -4.58 19.24 -32.75
C LYS A 582 -6.06 18.98 -33.01
N VAL A 583 -6.78 20.06 -33.30
CA VAL A 583 -8.26 20.08 -33.27
C VAL A 583 -8.89 19.03 -34.19
N GLU A 584 -8.49 18.97 -35.47
CA GLU A 584 -9.10 18.04 -36.42
C GLU A 584 -8.78 16.57 -36.12
N GLU A 585 -7.56 16.30 -35.67
CA GLU A 585 -7.14 14.95 -35.25
C GLU A 585 -7.91 14.51 -34.00
N ALA A 586 -8.01 15.37 -32.98
CA ALA A 586 -8.79 15.09 -31.78
C ALA A 586 -10.27 14.86 -32.09
N ARG A 587 -10.87 15.66 -33.00
CA ARG A 587 -12.25 15.49 -33.44
C ARG A 587 -12.47 14.11 -34.08
N LYS A 588 -11.54 13.69 -34.93
CA LYS A 588 -11.60 12.38 -35.60
C LYS A 588 -11.51 11.23 -34.59
N GLU A 589 -10.53 11.25 -33.70
CA GLU A 589 -10.33 10.21 -32.69
C GLU A 589 -11.52 10.12 -31.71
N PHE A 590 -12.06 11.26 -31.24
CA PHE A 590 -13.26 11.24 -30.40
C PHE A 590 -14.50 10.69 -31.14
N ALA A 591 -14.67 11.04 -32.42
CA ALA A 591 -15.79 10.56 -33.21
C ALA A 591 -15.74 9.03 -33.39
N ALA A 592 -14.56 8.50 -33.72
CA ALA A 592 -14.29 7.07 -33.84
C ALA A 592 -14.61 6.35 -32.51
N ALA A 593 -14.06 6.86 -31.41
CA ALA A 593 -14.17 6.21 -30.12
C ALA A 593 -15.58 6.22 -29.54
N LEU A 594 -16.29 7.34 -29.68
CA LEU A 594 -17.51 7.60 -28.90
C LEU A 594 -18.80 7.58 -29.72
N THR A 595 -18.72 7.76 -31.05
CA THR A 595 -19.91 8.06 -31.86
C THR A 595 -20.11 7.19 -33.09
N ASP A 596 -19.07 6.54 -33.60
CA ASP A 596 -19.17 5.66 -34.77
C ASP A 596 -19.74 4.29 -34.38
N GLN A 597 -19.31 3.75 -33.23
CA GLN A 597 -19.81 2.48 -32.68
C GLN A 597 -20.25 2.61 -31.20
N PRO A 598 -21.23 3.50 -30.89
CA PRO A 598 -21.51 3.92 -29.52
C PRO A 598 -21.97 2.78 -28.61
N ALA A 599 -22.66 1.77 -29.16
CA ALA A 599 -23.08 0.59 -28.38
C ALA A 599 -21.89 -0.29 -27.94
N MET A 600 -20.84 -0.40 -28.76
CA MET A 600 -19.62 -1.13 -28.43
C MET A 600 -18.75 -0.32 -27.48
N ALA A 601 -18.59 0.98 -27.72
CA ALA A 601 -17.90 1.90 -26.83
C ALA A 601 -18.48 1.87 -25.40
N ALA A 602 -19.81 2.02 -25.26
CA ALA A 602 -20.50 1.96 -23.97
C ALA A 602 -20.48 0.58 -23.29
N LYS A 603 -20.18 -0.50 -24.04
CA LYS A 603 -19.95 -1.84 -23.49
C LYS A 603 -18.52 -1.97 -22.96
N SER A 604 -17.54 -1.48 -23.72
CA SER A 604 -16.10 -1.56 -23.41
C SER A 604 -15.72 -0.62 -22.26
N LEU A 605 -16.01 0.67 -22.40
CA LEU A 605 -15.70 1.73 -21.43
C LEU A 605 -16.61 1.67 -20.19
N GLY A 606 -17.73 0.95 -20.24
CA GLY A 606 -18.76 1.02 -19.20
C GLY A 606 -19.63 2.29 -19.34
N HIS A 607 -20.75 2.34 -18.60
CA HIS A 607 -21.73 3.43 -18.77
C HIS A 607 -21.24 4.76 -18.18
N ILE A 608 -20.51 4.72 -17.06
CA ILE A 608 -20.02 5.89 -16.34
C ILE A 608 -18.96 6.61 -17.18
N ASP A 609 -17.90 5.91 -17.57
CA ASP A 609 -16.80 6.52 -18.33
C ASP A 609 -17.22 6.90 -19.74
N TYR A 610 -18.05 6.07 -20.41
CA TYR A 610 -18.62 6.45 -21.70
C TYR A 610 -19.39 7.77 -21.62
N LYS A 611 -20.25 7.94 -20.61
CA LYS A 611 -20.98 9.19 -20.40
C LYS A 611 -20.00 10.34 -20.15
N TYR A 612 -19.02 10.15 -19.27
CA TYR A 612 -18.02 11.14 -18.93
C TYR A 612 -17.25 11.65 -20.16
N TYR A 613 -16.75 10.75 -21.00
CA TYR A 613 -16.02 11.13 -22.21
C TYR A 613 -16.93 11.81 -23.24
N VAL A 614 -18.16 11.34 -23.41
CA VAL A 614 -19.11 11.97 -24.36
C VAL A 614 -19.50 13.38 -23.89
N ASP A 615 -19.70 13.58 -22.59
CA ASP A 615 -19.95 14.89 -22.01
C ASP A 615 -18.80 15.86 -22.30
N ARG A 616 -17.56 15.43 -22.02
CA ARG A 616 -16.36 16.23 -22.30
C ARG A 616 -16.19 16.53 -23.79
N PHE A 617 -16.48 15.56 -24.66
CA PHE A 617 -16.42 15.76 -26.09
C PHE A 617 -17.45 16.80 -26.56
N SER A 618 -18.68 16.75 -26.05
CA SER A 618 -19.70 17.75 -26.38
C SER A 618 -19.37 19.15 -25.86
N ASP A 619 -18.85 19.26 -24.63
CA ASP A 619 -18.38 20.55 -24.07
C ASP A 619 -17.21 21.12 -24.90
N TRP A 620 -16.33 20.25 -25.38
CA TRP A 620 -15.22 20.65 -26.25
C TRP A 620 -15.72 21.16 -27.61
N LEU A 621 -16.70 20.52 -28.23
CA LEU A 621 -17.33 20.99 -29.47
C LEU A 621 -17.98 22.37 -29.31
N LEU A 622 -18.63 22.63 -28.18
CA LEU A 622 -19.20 23.95 -27.87
C LEU A 622 -18.15 25.04 -27.78
N LYS A 623 -17.02 24.75 -27.12
CA LYS A 623 -15.91 25.70 -27.02
C LYS A 623 -15.32 26.05 -28.39
N LEU A 624 -15.46 25.17 -29.38
CA LEU A 624 -15.09 25.42 -30.78
C LEU A 624 -16.21 26.11 -31.60
N GLY A 625 -17.36 26.40 -31.00
CA GLY A 625 -18.53 26.98 -31.67
C GLY A 625 -19.40 25.98 -32.43
N ASP A 626 -19.13 24.68 -32.35
CA ASP A 626 -19.89 23.62 -33.01
C ASP A 626 -21.06 23.15 -32.12
N VAL A 627 -22.04 24.02 -31.97
CA VAL A 627 -23.25 23.77 -31.15
C VAL A 627 -24.03 22.56 -31.67
N GLN A 628 -24.20 22.46 -32.99
CA GLN A 628 -24.95 21.35 -33.58
C GLN A 628 -24.23 20.01 -33.37
N GLY A 629 -22.90 19.98 -33.50
CA GLY A 629 -22.09 18.80 -33.17
C GLY A 629 -22.26 18.37 -31.71
N ALA A 630 -22.18 19.31 -30.77
CA ALA A 630 -22.37 19.03 -29.35
C ALA A 630 -23.75 18.44 -29.03
N VAL A 631 -24.82 19.00 -29.61
CA VAL A 631 -26.19 18.47 -29.49
C VAL A 631 -26.30 17.07 -30.07
N ASN A 632 -25.76 16.83 -31.27
CA ASN A 632 -25.80 15.53 -31.94
C ASN A 632 -25.10 14.44 -31.12
N VAL A 633 -23.96 14.77 -30.51
CA VAL A 633 -23.19 13.85 -29.66
C VAL A 633 -23.96 13.50 -28.39
N GLN A 634 -24.61 14.47 -27.74
CA GLN A 634 -25.48 14.22 -26.59
C GLN A 634 -26.75 13.42 -26.95
N ASP A 635 -27.30 13.61 -28.15
CA ASP A 635 -28.42 12.78 -28.64
C ASP A 635 -28.01 11.31 -28.82
N LYS A 636 -26.81 11.06 -29.38
CA LYS A 636 -26.25 9.71 -29.48
C LYS A 636 -26.04 9.08 -28.09
N LEU A 637 -25.54 9.84 -27.12
CA LEU A 637 -25.39 9.39 -25.73
C LEU A 637 -26.74 8.98 -25.13
N LEU A 638 -27.75 9.85 -25.25
CA LEU A 638 -29.09 9.61 -24.73
C LEU A 638 -29.70 8.36 -25.34
N GLN A 639 -29.62 8.19 -26.66
CA GLN A 639 -30.11 7.01 -27.37
C GLN A 639 -29.40 5.74 -26.88
N THR A 640 -28.07 5.79 -26.77
CA THR A 640 -27.23 4.63 -26.40
C THR A 640 -27.49 4.18 -24.98
N LEU A 641 -27.52 5.09 -24.01
CA LEU A 641 -27.77 4.74 -22.61
C LEU A 641 -29.24 4.39 -22.34
N SER A 642 -30.19 4.97 -23.10
CA SER A 642 -31.60 4.54 -23.05
C SER A 642 -31.76 3.10 -23.53
N ALA A 643 -31.12 2.72 -24.65
CA ALA A 643 -31.15 1.34 -25.15
C ALA A 643 -30.51 0.34 -24.19
N ARG A 644 -29.61 0.80 -23.31
CA ARG A 644 -28.95 0.02 -22.27
C ARG A 644 -29.66 0.07 -20.92
N SER A 645 -30.86 0.66 -20.87
CA SER A 645 -31.72 0.72 -19.68
C SER A 645 -31.06 1.39 -18.47
N VAL A 646 -30.22 2.41 -18.71
CA VAL A 646 -29.66 3.24 -17.63
C VAL A 646 -30.78 4.01 -16.93
N THR A 647 -30.61 4.30 -15.63
CA THR A 647 -31.65 4.93 -14.81
C THR A 647 -32.17 6.26 -15.38
N ASN A 648 -33.48 6.50 -15.24
CA ASN A 648 -34.14 7.71 -15.75
C ASN A 648 -33.52 9.01 -15.24
N ARG A 649 -32.97 9.03 -14.02
CA ARG A 649 -32.27 10.19 -13.46
C ARG A 649 -31.08 10.60 -14.34
N VAL A 650 -30.28 9.63 -14.78
CA VAL A 650 -29.13 9.88 -15.66
C VAL A 650 -29.59 10.32 -17.05
N LEU A 651 -30.60 9.65 -17.62
CA LEU A 651 -31.16 10.02 -18.92
C LEU A 651 -31.74 11.44 -18.93
N HIS A 652 -32.36 11.86 -17.82
CA HIS A 652 -32.86 13.22 -17.66
C HIS A 652 -31.74 14.25 -17.62
N ALA A 653 -30.67 14.00 -16.86
CA ALA A 653 -29.51 14.90 -16.79
C ALA A 653 -28.82 15.07 -18.16
N ILE A 654 -28.75 14.02 -18.97
CA ILE A 654 -28.24 14.08 -20.35
C ILE A 654 -29.14 14.97 -21.21
N LYS A 655 -30.47 14.82 -21.09
CA LYS A 655 -31.44 15.62 -21.82
C LYS A 655 -31.36 17.11 -21.43
N GLU A 656 -31.28 17.41 -20.15
CA GLU A 656 -31.13 18.77 -19.63
C GLU A 656 -29.85 19.43 -20.15
N ARG A 657 -28.70 18.73 -20.09
CA ARG A 657 -27.43 19.21 -20.66
C ARG A 657 -27.58 19.51 -22.15
N ARG A 658 -28.12 18.57 -22.93
CA ARG A 658 -28.33 18.75 -24.37
C ARG A 658 -29.20 19.97 -24.69
N ASP A 659 -30.30 20.15 -23.94
CA ASP A 659 -31.24 21.23 -24.19
C ASP A 659 -30.64 22.59 -23.75
N ALA A 660 -29.77 22.61 -22.73
CA ALA A 660 -29.01 23.80 -22.36
C ALA A 660 -28.05 24.29 -23.46
N TYR A 661 -27.61 23.43 -24.39
CA TYR A 661 -26.76 23.84 -25.52
C TYR A 661 -27.52 24.55 -26.64
N LYS A 662 -28.85 24.42 -26.68
CA LYS A 662 -29.71 25.05 -27.71
C LYS A 662 -30.07 26.50 -27.37
N HIS A 663 -29.73 26.94 -26.17
CA HIS A 663 -30.01 28.25 -25.59
C HIS A 663 -28.71 28.96 -25.28
#